data_AF-A0AAD9V735-F1
#
_entry.id   AF-A0AAD9V735-F1
#
_cell.length_a   1.000
_cell.length_b   1.000
_cell.length_c   1.000
_cell.angle_alpha   90.00
_cell.angle_beta   90.00
_cell.angle_gamma   90.00
#
_symmetry.space_group_name_H-M   'P 1'
#
loop_
_entity.id
_entity.type
_entity.pdbx_description
1 polymer ?
#
loop_
_entity_poly.entity_id
_entity_poly.type
_entity_poly.pdbx_seq_one_letter_code
_entity_poly.pdbx_strand_id
1 'polypeptide(L)'
;MVRHYKGKVKGVILDWAGTVVDCGVYSPAVAFMEVFKQEGVPVTTEEAREPMGSHKRVHIYKMTQMESVRRRWFEKFGRYPDKEDVERMYNNFVPFQLGCILDYSQMITGAVETVNMLRNQMGLKIGSTTGFTTPMLDMLKKAAADQGYVPDVYVAADEVPQARPYPYMVWMNAIKLDVNPIEAIVKVDDTADGVWEGTSAGCWSVGLAKTRHPGPLNYKSTMTYADDQSVTENGQTTSTHAPNTSHSRVSRRQTEGFQANEVHTPQKLRNQNDIINLSPALGFSVNIMGAFMLLWPPVCVATFWLACDSYQCSLGSVGNEILDNISKRTLIQFIRRSAPSVTSNAVILYVCWMSLQAVLYLLLPGRVRRGTATPGGNVLSYKCNGISAWIASHLLFGVLVKIGVIDATVISDHWGGLMVIANVFGFCLTLFVYVKAYSFPSHPEDRCFSGSSFYDFFMGIEHNPRIGPFDFKLFFNGRPGIVAWTLINLSFTAKQYANFGFVSNSMILLNLLHAMYVVDFFLNESWYLRTIDIAHDHFGFYLAWGDNVWLPFMYTLQSVYLSRHPISLSWWALTGTLLIGLSGYFIFRSVNHQKDYFRTAMKTTGKCVIWGKPAKYILAPYSTTDADKKYSYLLASGWWGLSRHFNYVGDLLNALSYCLLCGFGHVLPYFYIIFMLILLIHRSFRDDVRCRQKYGVCWSRYCQMVPYRIVPYVF
;
A
#
# COMPACT_ATOMS: atom_id res chain seq x y z
N MET A 1 -15.96 17.39 15.90
CA MET A 1 -17.05 16.94 16.79
C MET A 1 -17.74 15.76 16.10
N VAL A 2 -17.54 14.53 16.55
CA VAL A 2 -18.32 13.38 16.06
C VAL A 2 -19.52 13.26 16.99
N ARG A 3 -20.71 13.66 16.51
CA ARG A 3 -21.95 13.49 17.28
C ARG A 3 -22.40 12.04 17.11
N HIS A 4 -22.51 11.29 18.21
CA HIS A 4 -23.07 9.94 18.19
C HIS A 4 -24.60 10.01 18.23
N TYR A 5 -25.26 9.37 17.26
CA TYR A 5 -26.72 9.27 17.23
C TYR A 5 -27.22 8.49 18.45
N LYS A 6 -28.12 9.10 19.23
CA LYS A 6 -28.79 8.50 20.40
C LYS A 6 -30.32 8.44 20.24
N GLY A 7 -30.81 8.67 19.02
CA GLY A 7 -32.25 8.64 18.72
C GLY A 7 -32.78 7.22 18.56
N LYS A 8 -34.09 7.11 18.40
CA LYS A 8 -34.77 5.82 18.13
C LYS A 8 -34.54 5.36 16.70
N VAL A 9 -34.49 4.06 16.47
CA VAL A 9 -34.53 3.48 15.12
C VAL A 9 -35.82 3.93 14.43
N LYS A 10 -35.73 4.28 13.14
CA LYS A 10 -36.85 4.76 12.31
C LYS A 10 -37.13 3.86 11.12
N GLY A 11 -36.16 3.05 10.69
CA GLY A 11 -36.34 2.13 9.57
C GLY A 11 -35.42 0.92 9.61
N VAL A 12 -35.86 -0.15 8.97
CA VAL A 12 -35.10 -1.39 8.80
C VAL A 12 -35.04 -1.73 7.32
N ILE A 13 -33.85 -2.07 6.83
CA ILE A 13 -33.63 -2.49 5.45
C ILE A 13 -33.19 -3.95 5.47
N LEU A 14 -33.97 -4.82 4.86
CA LEU A 14 -33.75 -6.26 4.84
C LEU A 14 -33.16 -6.71 3.50
N ASP A 15 -32.28 -7.69 3.55
CA ASP A 15 -31.98 -8.50 2.36
C ASP A 15 -33.08 -9.53 2.08
N TRP A 16 -33.05 -10.11 0.88
CA TRP A 16 -33.99 -11.14 0.42
C TRP A 16 -33.51 -12.57 0.71
N ALA A 17 -32.63 -13.12 -0.13
CA ALA A 17 -32.29 -14.54 -0.13
C ALA A 17 -31.29 -14.87 0.99
N GLY A 18 -31.69 -15.75 1.93
CA GLY A 18 -30.95 -16.04 3.16
C GLY A 18 -31.35 -15.16 4.35
N THR A 19 -32.17 -14.12 4.11
CA THR A 19 -32.60 -13.15 5.13
C THR A 19 -34.11 -13.15 5.38
N VAL A 20 -34.94 -13.02 4.34
CA VAL A 20 -36.42 -13.15 4.46
C VAL A 20 -36.98 -14.34 3.67
N VAL A 21 -36.33 -14.76 2.60
CA VAL A 21 -36.72 -15.90 1.76
C VAL A 21 -35.53 -16.84 1.53
N ASP A 22 -35.77 -18.04 1.00
CA ASP A 22 -34.72 -19.01 0.66
C ASP A 22 -33.80 -19.33 1.87
N CYS A 23 -34.38 -19.92 2.92
CA CYS A 23 -33.64 -20.39 4.10
C CYS A 23 -32.51 -21.31 3.64
N GLY A 24 -31.24 -20.97 3.87
CA GLY A 24 -30.10 -21.77 3.44
C GLY A 24 -29.60 -21.50 2.02
N VAL A 25 -30.15 -20.52 1.28
CA VAL A 25 -29.69 -20.10 -0.06
C VAL A 25 -29.55 -21.29 -1.02
N TYR A 26 -30.63 -22.05 -1.17
CA TYR A 26 -30.67 -23.29 -1.95
C TYR A 26 -30.79 -23.03 -3.46
N SER A 27 -31.47 -21.95 -3.85
CA SER A 27 -31.76 -21.65 -5.25
C SER A 27 -30.50 -21.64 -6.14
N PRO A 28 -29.37 -21.02 -5.73
CA PRO A 28 -28.11 -21.08 -6.49
C PRO A 28 -27.48 -22.47 -6.60
N ALA A 29 -27.53 -23.27 -5.52
CA ALA A 29 -26.91 -24.60 -5.54
C ALA A 29 -27.64 -25.51 -6.54
N VAL A 30 -28.97 -25.43 -6.59
CA VAL A 30 -29.81 -26.22 -7.48
C VAL A 30 -29.61 -25.80 -8.93
N ALA A 31 -29.53 -24.50 -9.22
CA ALA A 31 -29.23 -24.00 -10.56
C ALA A 31 -27.84 -24.45 -11.04
N PHE A 32 -26.81 -24.48 -10.17
CA PHE A 32 -25.52 -25.04 -10.54
C PHE A 32 -25.61 -26.54 -10.84
N MET A 33 -26.30 -27.30 -9.99
CA MET A 33 -26.48 -28.74 -10.21
C MET A 33 -27.16 -29.04 -11.55
N GLU A 34 -28.18 -28.28 -11.92
CA GLU A 34 -28.90 -28.47 -13.19
C GLU A 34 -28.05 -28.10 -14.41
N VAL A 35 -27.31 -26.98 -14.37
CA VAL A 35 -26.39 -26.59 -15.45
C VAL A 35 -25.32 -27.64 -15.69
N PHE A 36 -24.71 -28.16 -14.63
CA PHE A 36 -23.70 -29.22 -14.73
C PHE A 36 -24.29 -30.56 -15.19
N LYS A 37 -25.53 -30.86 -14.81
CA LYS A 37 -26.27 -32.03 -15.29
C LYS A 37 -26.62 -31.92 -16.78
N GLN A 38 -26.93 -30.73 -17.31
CA GLN A 38 -27.17 -30.53 -18.75
C GLN A 38 -25.89 -30.68 -19.57
N GLU A 39 -24.75 -30.26 -19.03
CA GLU A 39 -23.45 -30.57 -19.59
C GLU A 39 -23.09 -32.06 -19.39
N GLY A 40 -23.95 -32.88 -18.77
CA GLY A 40 -23.79 -34.31 -18.43
C GLY A 40 -22.62 -34.63 -17.52
N VAL A 41 -22.24 -33.68 -16.68
CA VAL A 41 -21.24 -33.82 -15.63
C VAL A 41 -21.94 -33.53 -14.30
N PRO A 42 -22.83 -34.43 -13.81
CA PRO A 42 -23.65 -34.14 -12.63
C PRO A 42 -22.75 -33.93 -11.40
N VAL A 43 -23.03 -32.86 -10.65
CA VAL A 43 -22.30 -32.46 -9.44
C VAL A 43 -23.16 -32.63 -8.20
N THR A 44 -22.52 -32.89 -7.07
CA THR A 44 -23.17 -32.99 -5.77
C THR A 44 -23.49 -31.61 -5.20
N THR A 45 -24.37 -31.58 -4.21
CA THR A 45 -24.71 -30.35 -3.48
C THR A 45 -23.51 -29.76 -2.74
N GLU A 46 -22.62 -30.60 -2.22
CA GLU A 46 -21.39 -30.18 -1.54
C GLU A 46 -20.45 -29.46 -2.51
N GLU A 47 -20.24 -30.04 -3.69
CA GLU A 47 -19.46 -29.45 -4.79
C GLU A 47 -20.08 -28.15 -5.29
N ALA A 48 -21.41 -28.06 -5.37
CA ALA A 48 -22.11 -26.84 -5.75
C ALA A 48 -22.00 -25.73 -4.68
N ARG A 49 -21.82 -26.08 -3.41
CA ARG A 49 -21.77 -25.13 -2.28
C ARG A 49 -20.36 -24.72 -1.86
N GLU A 50 -19.34 -25.51 -2.17
CA GLU A 50 -17.95 -25.20 -1.81
C GLU A 50 -17.50 -23.78 -2.26
N PRO A 51 -17.86 -23.27 -3.45
CA PRO A 51 -17.47 -21.92 -3.89
C PRO A 51 -18.52 -20.83 -3.57
N MET A 52 -19.52 -21.13 -2.74
CA MET A 52 -20.68 -20.27 -2.52
C MET A 52 -20.29 -18.90 -1.94
N GLY A 53 -20.86 -17.84 -2.52
CA GLY A 53 -20.54 -16.44 -2.20
C GLY A 53 -19.59 -15.76 -3.20
N SER A 54 -19.09 -16.47 -4.20
CA SER A 54 -18.36 -15.87 -5.32
C SER A 54 -19.29 -15.40 -6.46
N HIS A 55 -18.82 -14.48 -7.30
CA HIS A 55 -19.54 -14.09 -8.52
C HIS A 55 -19.89 -15.33 -9.35
N LYS A 56 -21.13 -15.44 -9.86
CA LYS A 56 -21.68 -16.70 -10.42
C LYS A 56 -20.81 -17.32 -11.51
N ARG A 57 -20.26 -16.51 -12.42
CA ARG A 57 -19.28 -16.97 -13.42
C ARG A 57 -17.99 -17.56 -12.82
N VAL A 58 -17.48 -16.93 -11.76
CA VAL A 58 -16.29 -17.40 -11.02
C VAL A 58 -16.61 -18.67 -10.24
N HIS A 59 -17.84 -18.79 -9.72
CA HIS A 59 -18.33 -19.98 -9.05
C HIS A 59 -18.31 -21.19 -9.99
N ILE A 60 -18.86 -21.05 -11.20
CA ILE A 60 -18.84 -22.11 -12.23
C ILE A 60 -17.40 -22.49 -12.57
N TYR A 61 -16.51 -21.51 -12.79
CA TYR A 61 -15.10 -21.79 -13.03
C TYR A 61 -14.45 -22.60 -11.90
N LYS A 62 -14.71 -22.23 -10.64
CA LYS A 62 -14.15 -22.96 -9.49
C LYS A 62 -14.68 -24.38 -9.42
N MET A 63 -15.97 -24.60 -9.69
CA MET A 63 -16.55 -25.95 -9.77
C MET A 63 -15.89 -26.77 -10.88
N THR A 64 -15.64 -26.19 -12.06
CA THR A 64 -14.93 -26.89 -13.14
C THR A 64 -13.45 -27.14 -12.82
N GLN A 65 -12.88 -26.52 -11.77
CA GLN A 65 -11.53 -26.80 -11.30
C GLN A 65 -11.45 -27.89 -10.21
N MET A 66 -12.57 -28.32 -9.63
CA MET A 66 -12.60 -29.38 -8.63
C MET A 66 -12.17 -30.71 -9.26
N GLU A 67 -11.27 -31.45 -8.60
CA GLU A 67 -10.68 -32.67 -9.16
C GLU A 67 -11.74 -33.71 -9.55
N SER A 68 -12.77 -33.88 -8.72
CA SER A 68 -13.91 -34.77 -8.95
C SER A 68 -14.76 -34.36 -10.17
N VAL A 69 -14.95 -33.06 -10.37
CA VAL A 69 -15.71 -32.50 -11.50
C VAL A 69 -14.88 -32.54 -12.78
N ARG A 70 -13.59 -32.20 -12.71
CA ARG A 70 -12.62 -32.28 -13.82
C ARG A 70 -12.49 -33.70 -14.36
N ARG A 71 -12.45 -34.70 -13.49
CA ARG A 71 -12.39 -36.11 -13.89
C ARG A 71 -13.63 -36.51 -14.69
N ARG A 72 -14.84 -36.25 -14.16
CA ARG A 72 -16.11 -36.52 -14.86
C ARG A 72 -16.22 -35.75 -16.18
N TRP A 73 -15.71 -34.53 -16.22
CA TRP A 73 -15.67 -33.74 -17.45
C TRP A 73 -14.74 -34.36 -18.51
N PHE A 74 -13.54 -34.79 -18.11
CA PHE A 74 -12.60 -35.46 -19.02
C PHE A 74 -13.13 -36.81 -19.50
N GLU A 75 -13.77 -37.60 -18.64
CA GLU A 75 -14.42 -38.87 -19.01
C GLU A 75 -15.52 -38.65 -20.05
N LYS A 76 -16.28 -37.55 -19.98
CA LYS A 76 -17.35 -37.25 -20.92
C LYS A 76 -16.86 -36.64 -22.25
N PHE A 77 -15.93 -35.68 -22.19
CA PHE A 77 -15.57 -34.84 -23.34
C PHE A 77 -14.17 -35.11 -23.89
N GLY A 78 -13.35 -35.96 -23.24
CA GLY A 78 -11.97 -36.25 -23.64
C GLY A 78 -10.99 -35.07 -23.52
N ARG A 79 -11.46 -33.95 -22.96
CA ARG A 79 -10.70 -32.71 -22.74
C ARG A 79 -11.12 -32.06 -21.42
N TYR A 80 -10.31 -31.18 -20.86
CA TYR A 80 -10.67 -30.40 -19.68
C TYR A 80 -11.53 -29.18 -20.05
N PRO A 81 -12.39 -28.70 -19.12
CA PRO A 81 -13.22 -27.52 -19.36
C PRO A 81 -12.38 -26.27 -19.57
N ASP A 82 -12.72 -25.48 -20.59
CA ASP A 82 -12.03 -24.25 -20.95
C ASP A 82 -12.87 -22.99 -20.64
N LYS A 83 -12.40 -21.83 -21.10
CA LYS A 83 -13.08 -20.55 -20.85
C LYS A 83 -14.43 -20.48 -21.58
N GLU A 84 -14.55 -21.06 -22.77
CA GLU A 84 -15.77 -20.99 -23.57
C GLU A 84 -16.88 -21.85 -22.96
N ASP A 85 -16.52 -23.01 -22.41
CA ASP A 85 -17.45 -23.85 -21.64
C ASP A 85 -18.02 -23.10 -20.42
N VAL A 86 -17.17 -22.40 -19.66
CA VAL A 86 -17.60 -21.63 -18.49
C VAL A 86 -18.53 -20.48 -18.86
N GLU A 87 -18.27 -19.77 -19.97
CA GLU A 87 -19.15 -18.70 -20.44
C GLU A 87 -20.49 -19.24 -20.95
N ARG A 88 -20.49 -20.38 -21.66
CA ARG A 88 -21.73 -21.08 -22.08
C ARG A 88 -22.56 -21.51 -20.88
N MET A 89 -21.93 -22.16 -19.90
CA MET A 89 -22.58 -22.59 -18.66
C MET A 89 -23.13 -21.39 -17.86
N TYR A 90 -22.40 -20.27 -17.84
CA TYR A 90 -22.88 -19.04 -17.20
C TYR A 90 -24.12 -18.47 -17.89
N ASN A 91 -24.15 -18.44 -19.21
CA ASN A 91 -25.32 -17.97 -19.96
C ASN A 91 -26.54 -18.88 -19.75
N ASN A 92 -26.34 -20.19 -19.61
CA ASN A 92 -27.40 -21.16 -19.29
C ASN A 92 -27.83 -21.09 -17.81
N PHE A 93 -26.91 -20.73 -16.91
CA PHE A 93 -27.20 -20.62 -15.48
C PHE A 93 -28.23 -19.54 -15.17
N VAL A 94 -28.19 -18.40 -15.87
CA VAL A 94 -29.11 -17.29 -15.62
C VAL A 94 -30.59 -17.70 -15.74
N PRO A 95 -31.07 -18.31 -16.85
CA PRO A 95 -32.47 -18.75 -16.96
C PRO A 95 -32.86 -19.85 -15.97
N PHE A 96 -31.95 -20.77 -15.60
CA PHE A 96 -32.26 -21.78 -14.57
C PHE A 96 -32.41 -21.17 -13.18
N GLN A 97 -31.52 -20.25 -12.83
CA GLN A 97 -31.62 -19.49 -11.58
C GLN A 97 -32.95 -18.72 -11.52
N LEU A 98 -33.39 -18.15 -12.66
CA LEU A 98 -34.67 -17.45 -12.76
C LEU A 98 -35.87 -18.38 -12.54
N GLY A 99 -35.86 -19.58 -13.12
CA GLY A 99 -36.93 -20.57 -12.97
C GLY A 99 -37.06 -21.10 -11.54
N CYS A 100 -35.93 -21.39 -10.88
CA CYS A 100 -35.92 -21.97 -9.54
C CYS A 100 -36.21 -20.96 -8.41
N ILE A 101 -36.22 -19.65 -8.69
CA ILE A 101 -36.41 -18.63 -7.65
C ILE A 101 -37.80 -18.73 -6.98
N LEU A 102 -38.83 -19.13 -7.73
CA LEU A 102 -40.18 -19.33 -7.19
C LEU A 102 -40.29 -20.62 -6.37
N ASP A 103 -39.58 -21.68 -6.75
CA ASP A 103 -39.59 -22.96 -6.03
C ASP A 103 -38.96 -22.85 -4.63
N TYR A 104 -38.11 -21.83 -4.42
CA TYR A 104 -37.46 -21.54 -3.14
C TYR A 104 -37.89 -20.19 -2.53
N SER A 105 -39.01 -19.61 -2.97
CA SER A 105 -39.50 -18.32 -2.46
C SER A 105 -40.27 -18.42 -1.14
N GLN A 106 -40.19 -19.56 -0.43
CA GLN A 106 -40.83 -19.70 0.86
C GLN A 106 -40.21 -18.75 1.89
N MET A 107 -41.06 -18.02 2.62
CA MET A 107 -40.60 -17.12 3.68
C MET A 107 -39.89 -17.90 4.79
N ILE A 108 -38.79 -17.34 5.29
CA ILE A 108 -38.07 -17.88 6.45
C ILE A 108 -38.99 -17.81 7.68
N THR A 109 -39.02 -18.89 8.46
CA THR A 109 -39.85 -18.98 9.67
C THR A 109 -39.58 -17.80 10.63
N GLY A 110 -40.63 -17.10 11.03
CA GLY A 110 -40.53 -15.93 11.91
C GLY A 110 -40.26 -14.60 11.18
N ALA A 111 -39.92 -14.61 9.88
CA ALA A 111 -39.58 -13.40 9.14
C ALA A 111 -40.80 -12.47 8.96
N VAL A 112 -41.94 -13.04 8.58
CA VAL A 112 -43.20 -12.28 8.35
C VAL A 112 -43.70 -11.68 9.66
N GLU A 113 -43.71 -12.49 10.73
CA GLU A 113 -44.11 -12.07 12.08
C GLU A 113 -43.19 -10.95 12.59
N THR A 114 -41.89 -11.09 12.38
CA THR A 114 -40.91 -10.06 12.78
C THR A 114 -41.12 -8.76 12.01
N VAL A 115 -41.31 -8.81 10.69
CA VAL A 115 -41.55 -7.61 9.88
C VAL A 115 -42.86 -6.92 10.30
N ASN A 116 -43.91 -7.69 10.56
CA ASN A 116 -45.18 -7.16 11.07
C ASN A 116 -45.04 -6.55 12.47
N MET A 117 -44.21 -7.13 13.35
CA MET A 117 -43.88 -6.55 14.66
C MET A 117 -43.14 -5.22 14.50
N LEU A 118 -42.10 -5.18 13.65
CA LEU A 118 -41.30 -3.97 13.40
C LEU A 118 -42.17 -2.83 12.84
N ARG A 119 -43.09 -3.15 11.93
CA ARG A 119 -44.02 -2.18 11.34
C ARG A 119 -45.09 -1.73 12.32
N ASN A 120 -45.87 -2.67 12.88
CA ASN A 120 -47.11 -2.36 13.58
C ASN A 120 -46.89 -1.98 15.05
N GLN A 121 -45.90 -2.60 15.73
CA GLN A 121 -45.65 -2.35 17.15
C GLN A 121 -44.56 -1.29 17.36
N MET A 122 -43.52 -1.29 16.51
CA MET A 122 -42.38 -0.38 16.65
C MET A 122 -42.46 0.86 15.73
N GLY A 123 -43.42 0.89 14.79
CA GLY A 123 -43.63 2.03 13.89
C GLY A 123 -42.46 2.27 12.91
N LEU A 124 -41.70 1.22 12.57
CA LEU A 124 -40.53 1.32 11.69
C LEU A 124 -40.93 1.18 10.23
N LYS A 125 -40.31 1.98 9.36
CA LYS A 125 -40.43 1.84 7.90
C LYS A 125 -39.57 0.67 7.40
N ILE A 126 -40.08 -0.10 6.45
CA ILE A 126 -39.48 -1.35 5.99
C ILE A 126 -38.97 -1.18 4.54
N GLY A 127 -37.65 -1.17 4.38
CA GLY A 127 -36.99 -1.20 3.08
C GLY A 127 -36.43 -2.58 2.75
N SER A 128 -36.01 -2.74 1.50
CA SER A 128 -35.31 -3.95 1.07
C SER A 128 -34.25 -3.67 0.01
N THR A 129 -33.21 -4.50 0.04
CA THR A 129 -32.10 -4.50 -0.92
C THR A 129 -31.88 -5.92 -1.42
N THR A 130 -31.49 -6.10 -2.67
CA THR A 130 -31.17 -7.43 -3.19
C THR A 130 -30.07 -7.39 -4.24
N GLY A 131 -29.30 -8.47 -4.32
CA GLY A 131 -28.39 -8.72 -5.45
C GLY A 131 -29.11 -9.10 -6.75
N PHE A 132 -30.42 -9.31 -6.71
CA PHE A 132 -31.24 -9.58 -7.90
C PHE A 132 -31.50 -8.33 -8.72
N THR A 133 -31.78 -8.51 -10.01
CA THR A 133 -32.20 -7.45 -10.92
C THR A 133 -33.70 -7.15 -10.76
N THR A 134 -34.16 -6.04 -11.31
CA THR A 134 -35.55 -5.59 -11.20
C THR A 134 -36.55 -6.64 -11.69
N PRO A 135 -36.38 -7.28 -12.88
CA PRO A 135 -37.31 -8.32 -13.34
C PRO A 135 -37.37 -9.55 -12.41
N MET A 136 -36.25 -9.91 -11.78
CA MET A 136 -36.18 -11.02 -10.82
C MET A 136 -36.94 -10.70 -9.54
N LEU A 137 -36.73 -9.49 -9.03
CA LEU A 137 -37.38 -9.02 -7.83
C LEU A 137 -38.90 -8.89 -8.04
N ASP A 138 -39.34 -8.45 -9.22
CA ASP A 138 -40.77 -8.33 -9.53
C ASP A 138 -41.51 -9.68 -9.50
N MET A 139 -40.87 -10.77 -9.91
CA MET A 139 -41.43 -12.11 -9.75
C MET A 139 -41.54 -12.52 -8.28
N LEU A 140 -40.51 -12.24 -7.48
CA LEU A 140 -40.47 -12.55 -6.05
C LEU A 140 -41.45 -11.74 -5.22
N LYS A 141 -41.68 -10.46 -5.57
CA LYS A 141 -42.63 -9.58 -4.87
C LYS A 141 -44.00 -10.22 -4.77
N LYS A 142 -44.50 -10.81 -5.86
CA LYS A 142 -45.82 -11.44 -5.89
C LYS A 142 -45.88 -12.64 -4.95
N ALA A 143 -44.92 -13.56 -5.08
CA ALA A 143 -44.86 -14.77 -4.25
C ALA A 143 -44.66 -14.47 -2.76
N ALA A 144 -43.91 -13.43 -2.41
CA ALA A 144 -43.70 -13.01 -1.03
C ALA A 144 -44.92 -12.25 -0.46
N ALA A 145 -45.61 -11.47 -1.28
CA ALA A 145 -46.85 -10.79 -0.89
C ALA A 145 -47.96 -11.80 -0.55
N ASP A 146 -48.11 -12.87 -1.34
CA ASP A 146 -49.06 -13.95 -1.06
C ASP A 146 -48.77 -14.67 0.28
N GLN A 147 -47.52 -14.59 0.76
CA GLN A 147 -47.08 -15.12 2.06
C GLN A 147 -47.03 -14.05 3.17
N GLY A 148 -47.51 -12.83 2.91
CA GLY A 148 -47.65 -11.76 3.91
C GLY A 148 -46.44 -10.85 4.09
N TYR A 149 -45.44 -10.89 3.19
CA TYR A 149 -44.29 -9.98 3.22
C TYR A 149 -44.37 -8.93 2.10
N VAL A 150 -44.56 -7.67 2.51
CA VAL A 150 -44.61 -6.52 1.60
C VAL A 150 -43.80 -5.37 2.22
N PRO A 151 -42.52 -5.17 1.85
CA PRO A 151 -41.77 -3.95 2.15
C PRO A 151 -42.42 -2.68 1.61
N ASP A 152 -42.13 -1.54 2.25
CA ASP A 152 -42.55 -0.22 1.79
C ASP A 152 -41.72 0.23 0.57
N VAL A 153 -40.44 -0.18 0.52
CA VAL A 153 -39.51 0.11 -0.58
C VAL A 153 -38.72 -1.13 -0.99
N TYR A 154 -38.49 -1.22 -2.29
CA TYR A 154 -37.67 -2.24 -2.95
C TYR A 154 -36.56 -1.54 -3.74
N VAL A 155 -35.33 -2.04 -3.61
CA VAL A 155 -34.21 -1.63 -4.45
C VAL A 155 -33.44 -2.85 -4.93
N ALA A 156 -33.40 -3.02 -6.25
CA ALA A 156 -32.65 -4.05 -6.95
C ALA A 156 -31.23 -3.57 -7.33
N ALA A 157 -30.35 -4.53 -7.65
CA ALA A 157 -28.95 -4.27 -7.96
C ALA A 157 -28.73 -3.40 -9.21
N ASP A 158 -29.67 -3.44 -10.16
CA ASP A 158 -29.64 -2.69 -11.42
C ASP A 158 -30.26 -1.28 -11.34
N GLU A 159 -30.86 -0.91 -10.20
CA GLU A 159 -31.40 0.44 -9.95
C GLU A 159 -30.34 1.45 -9.47
N VAL A 160 -29.11 1.00 -9.23
CA VAL A 160 -28.02 1.83 -8.68
C VAL A 160 -26.73 1.67 -9.49
N PRO A 161 -25.81 2.67 -9.45
CA PRO A 161 -24.56 2.60 -10.20
C PRO A 161 -23.68 1.39 -9.82
N GLN A 162 -23.70 0.98 -8.55
CA GLN A 162 -23.00 -0.19 -8.04
C GLN A 162 -23.83 -0.83 -6.91
N ALA A 163 -23.98 -2.15 -6.93
CA ALA A 163 -24.64 -2.90 -5.87
C ALA A 163 -23.68 -3.17 -4.70
N ARG A 164 -23.96 -4.17 -3.85
CA ARG A 164 -23.10 -4.56 -2.72
C ARG A 164 -21.63 -4.76 -3.15
N PRO A 165 -20.65 -4.36 -2.33
CA PRO A 165 -20.77 -3.84 -0.95
C PRO A 165 -20.95 -2.31 -0.86
N TYR A 166 -21.26 -1.62 -1.96
CA TYR A 166 -21.41 -0.17 -1.97
C TYR A 166 -22.72 0.28 -1.32
N PRO A 167 -22.79 1.49 -0.73
CA PRO A 167 -23.93 1.93 0.08
C PRO A 167 -25.16 2.38 -0.72
N TYR A 168 -25.10 2.38 -2.05
CA TYR A 168 -26.05 3.08 -2.89
C TYR A 168 -27.49 2.56 -2.76
N MET A 169 -27.70 1.25 -2.61
CA MET A 169 -29.05 0.70 -2.43
C MET A 169 -29.64 1.06 -1.07
N VAL A 170 -28.81 1.19 -0.02
CA VAL A 170 -29.22 1.65 1.30
C VAL A 170 -29.58 3.14 1.29
N TRP A 171 -28.80 3.98 0.60
CA TRP A 171 -29.13 5.40 0.45
C TRP A 171 -30.40 5.61 -0.38
N MET A 172 -30.57 4.85 -1.46
CA MET A 172 -31.80 4.89 -2.26
C MET A 172 -33.01 4.48 -1.42
N ASN A 173 -32.89 3.45 -0.58
CA ASN A 173 -33.93 3.10 0.40
C ASN A 173 -34.19 4.23 1.38
N ALA A 174 -33.15 4.85 1.97
CA ALA A 174 -33.31 5.94 2.93
C ALA A 174 -34.05 7.15 2.33
N ILE A 175 -33.76 7.48 1.05
CA ILE A 175 -34.43 8.54 0.30
C ILE A 175 -35.89 8.16 0.02
N LYS A 176 -36.12 6.98 -0.58
CA LYS A 176 -37.48 6.52 -0.95
C LYS A 176 -38.37 6.32 0.29
N LEU A 177 -37.81 5.87 1.41
CA LEU A 177 -38.52 5.71 2.68
C LEU A 177 -38.71 7.04 3.41
N ASP A 178 -38.05 8.12 3.03
CA ASP A 178 -37.99 9.38 3.79
C ASP A 178 -37.62 9.14 5.26
N VAL A 179 -36.41 8.59 5.48
CA VAL A 179 -35.85 8.34 6.82
C VAL A 179 -34.53 9.08 6.97
N ASN A 180 -34.49 10.00 7.94
CA ASN A 180 -33.28 10.71 8.36
C ASN A 180 -33.14 10.72 9.90
N PRO A 181 -31.92 10.79 10.44
CA PRO A 181 -30.63 10.65 9.76
C PRO A 181 -30.28 9.16 9.49
N ILE A 182 -29.21 8.87 8.74
CA ILE A 182 -28.88 7.51 8.28
C ILE A 182 -28.58 6.54 9.43
N GLU A 183 -28.09 7.07 10.56
CA GLU A 183 -27.81 6.34 11.79
C GLU A 183 -29.08 5.83 12.49
N ALA A 184 -30.27 6.26 12.05
CA ALA A 184 -31.57 5.77 12.51
C ALA A 184 -32.03 4.50 11.76
N ILE A 185 -31.23 3.99 10.82
CA ILE A 185 -31.55 2.81 10.01
C ILE A 185 -30.75 1.60 10.50
N VAL A 186 -31.38 0.41 10.42
CA VAL A 186 -30.72 -0.88 10.63
C VAL A 186 -30.76 -1.68 9.34
N LYS A 187 -29.61 -2.04 8.79
CA LYS A 187 -29.46 -2.99 7.68
C LYS A 187 -29.31 -4.42 8.23
N VAL A 188 -30.11 -5.34 7.73
CA VAL A 188 -30.05 -6.77 8.09
C VAL A 188 -29.67 -7.59 6.87
N ASP A 189 -28.68 -8.48 6.98
CA ASP A 189 -28.17 -9.29 5.88
C ASP A 189 -27.54 -10.59 6.38
N ASP A 190 -27.56 -11.67 5.60
CA ASP A 190 -26.88 -12.93 5.91
C ASP A 190 -25.47 -13.02 5.29
N THR A 191 -25.12 -12.09 4.39
CA THR A 191 -23.83 -12.05 3.70
C THR A 191 -22.89 -11.00 4.28
N ALA A 192 -21.58 -11.26 4.19
CA ALA A 192 -20.58 -10.28 4.58
C ALA A 192 -20.69 -8.98 3.76
N ASP A 193 -20.89 -9.10 2.44
CA ASP A 193 -20.98 -7.95 1.54
C ASP A 193 -22.19 -7.06 1.83
N GLY A 194 -23.32 -7.65 2.25
CA GLY A 194 -24.50 -6.88 2.63
C GLY A 194 -24.43 -6.25 4.03
N VAL A 195 -23.68 -6.87 4.96
CA VAL A 195 -23.31 -6.20 6.23
C VAL A 195 -22.35 -5.03 5.96
N TRP A 196 -21.42 -5.19 5.03
CA TRP A 196 -20.53 -4.12 4.60
C TRP A 196 -21.27 -2.98 3.89
N GLU A 197 -22.31 -3.28 3.11
CA GLU A 197 -23.19 -2.29 2.49
C GLU A 197 -23.82 -1.35 3.53
N GLY A 198 -24.39 -1.90 4.61
CA GLY A 198 -24.96 -1.08 5.69
C GLY A 198 -23.90 -0.26 6.44
N THR A 199 -22.77 -0.90 6.77
CA THR A 199 -21.67 -0.24 7.48
C THR A 199 -21.08 0.90 6.65
N SER A 200 -20.94 0.71 5.33
CA SER A 200 -20.46 1.71 4.39
C SER A 200 -21.45 2.85 4.20
N ALA A 201 -22.75 2.57 4.34
CA ALA A 201 -23.80 3.59 4.26
C ALA A 201 -23.85 4.48 5.49
N GLY A 202 -23.23 4.07 6.61
CA GLY A 202 -23.25 4.77 7.88
C GLY A 202 -24.41 4.37 8.81
N CYS A 203 -25.10 3.26 8.53
CA CYS A 203 -26.19 2.75 9.35
C CYS A 203 -25.76 1.53 10.19
N TRP A 204 -26.58 1.14 11.17
CA TRP A 204 -26.34 -0.06 11.97
C TRP A 204 -26.48 -1.29 11.08
N SER A 205 -25.64 -2.30 11.28
CA SER A 205 -25.68 -3.53 10.46
C SER A 205 -25.79 -4.77 11.35
N VAL A 206 -26.71 -5.67 11.00
CA VAL A 206 -26.98 -6.93 11.69
C VAL A 206 -26.76 -8.09 10.73
N GLY A 207 -25.87 -8.99 11.10
CA GLY A 207 -25.58 -10.22 10.35
C GLY A 207 -26.42 -11.40 10.84
N LEU A 208 -27.12 -12.11 9.96
CA LEU A 208 -27.84 -13.35 10.31
C LEU A 208 -26.92 -14.57 10.16
N ALA A 209 -26.80 -15.35 11.24
CA ALA A 209 -25.86 -16.50 11.28
C ALA A 209 -26.51 -17.88 11.06
N LYS A 210 -27.76 -18.08 11.53
CA LYS A 210 -28.42 -19.40 11.56
C LYS A 210 -29.25 -19.74 10.32
N THR A 211 -29.68 -18.74 9.55
CA THR A 211 -30.40 -18.96 8.28
C THR A 211 -29.49 -19.51 7.18
N ARG A 212 -28.18 -19.57 7.42
CA ARG A 212 -27.15 -20.15 6.55
C ARG A 212 -26.78 -21.57 7.02
N HIS A 213 -27.60 -22.59 6.75
CA HIS A 213 -27.28 -23.95 7.17
C HIS A 213 -26.17 -24.59 6.28
N PRO A 214 -25.14 -25.26 6.85
CA PRO A 214 -24.12 -26.01 6.09
C PRO A 214 -24.40 -27.52 5.95
N GLY A 215 -25.63 -28.00 6.17
CA GLY A 215 -25.98 -29.43 6.15
C GLY A 215 -26.56 -29.94 4.81
N PRO A 216 -26.63 -31.27 4.60
CA PRO A 216 -27.17 -31.88 3.38
C PRO A 216 -28.67 -31.61 3.21
N LEU A 217 -29.11 -31.52 1.95
CA LEU A 217 -30.49 -31.24 1.53
C LEU A 217 -31.47 -32.26 2.13
N ASN A 218 -32.28 -31.84 3.09
CA ASN A 218 -33.54 -32.50 3.38
C ASN A 218 -34.62 -31.45 3.68
N TYR A 219 -35.44 -31.14 2.67
CA TYR A 219 -36.54 -30.17 2.71
C TYR A 219 -37.69 -30.57 3.67
N LYS A 220 -37.62 -31.76 4.31
CA LYS A 220 -38.74 -32.32 5.10
C LYS A 220 -38.51 -32.45 6.62
N SER A 221 -37.34 -32.12 7.18
CA SER A 221 -37.05 -32.47 8.59
C SER A 221 -36.85 -31.31 9.56
N THR A 222 -36.90 -30.05 9.14
CA THR A 222 -36.51 -28.91 10.01
C THR A 222 -37.67 -28.03 10.50
N MET A 223 -38.87 -28.61 10.66
CA MET A 223 -40.03 -27.94 11.28
C MET A 223 -40.26 -28.34 12.75
N THR A 224 -39.28 -28.94 13.44
CA THR A 224 -39.37 -29.20 14.89
C THR A 224 -38.38 -28.34 15.64
N TYR A 225 -38.93 -27.37 16.37
CA TYR A 225 -38.23 -26.59 17.38
C TYR A 225 -37.65 -27.53 18.44
N ALA A 226 -36.35 -27.39 18.71
CA ALA A 226 -35.76 -27.83 19.97
C ALA A 226 -35.65 -26.59 20.86
N ASP A 227 -36.54 -26.54 21.85
CA ASP A 227 -36.50 -25.62 22.97
C ASP A 227 -35.16 -25.71 23.72
N ASP A 228 -34.81 -24.57 24.32
CA ASP A 228 -33.89 -24.40 25.44
C ASP A 228 -32.54 -25.14 25.42
N GLN A 229 -31.46 -24.37 25.33
CA GLN A 229 -30.57 -24.30 26.49
C GLN A 229 -29.77 -23.00 26.52
N SER A 230 -30.03 -22.30 27.61
CA SER A 230 -29.45 -21.07 28.07
C SER A 230 -27.96 -21.22 28.43
N VAL A 231 -27.24 -20.15 28.15
CA VAL A 231 -25.99 -19.76 28.80
C VAL A 231 -26.23 -19.69 30.32
N THR A 232 -25.39 -20.33 31.13
CA THR A 232 -25.05 -19.85 32.49
C THR A 232 -23.67 -20.34 32.94
N GLU A 233 -23.06 -19.51 33.79
CA GLU A 233 -21.68 -19.47 34.24
C GLU A 233 -21.35 -20.39 35.43
N ASN A 234 -20.05 -20.63 35.62
CA ASN A 234 -19.29 -20.87 36.86
C ASN A 234 -19.67 -22.03 37.80
N GLY A 235 -18.69 -22.90 38.07
CA GLY A 235 -18.66 -23.76 39.25
C GLY A 235 -17.42 -24.67 39.27
N GLN A 236 -16.52 -24.42 40.23
CA GLN A 236 -15.39 -25.30 40.56
C GLN A 236 -15.87 -26.68 41.01
N THR A 237 -15.13 -27.74 40.68
CA THR A 237 -14.91 -28.88 41.59
C THR A 237 -13.70 -29.70 41.18
N THR A 238 -13.04 -30.24 42.20
CA THR A 238 -11.71 -30.85 42.26
C THR A 238 -11.70 -32.36 41.97
N SER A 239 -10.56 -32.81 41.40
CA SER A 239 -9.87 -34.10 41.52
C SER A 239 -10.62 -35.44 41.33
N THR A 240 -10.13 -36.31 40.43
CA THR A 240 -9.30 -37.50 40.80
C THR A 240 -8.91 -38.37 39.57
N HIS A 241 -7.68 -38.89 39.67
CA HIS A 241 -7.06 -40.09 39.04
C HIS A 241 -6.73 -40.21 37.53
N ALA A 242 -5.41 -40.30 37.32
CA ALA A 242 -4.58 -40.65 36.16
C ALA A 242 -4.66 -42.14 35.73
N PRO A 243 -3.69 -42.68 34.95
CA PRO A 243 -3.37 -42.42 33.54
C PRO A 243 -3.38 -43.74 32.73
N ASN A 244 -3.35 -43.70 31.38
CA ASN A 244 -2.86 -44.85 30.62
C ASN A 244 -2.11 -44.44 29.35
N THR A 245 -0.84 -44.80 29.35
CA THR A 245 0.11 -44.78 28.24
C THR A 245 -0.12 -45.96 27.30
N SER A 246 0.03 -45.76 25.99
CA SER A 246 0.78 -46.70 25.16
C SER A 246 1.29 -46.04 23.87
N HIS A 247 2.56 -46.29 23.60
CA HIS A 247 3.28 -45.95 22.38
C HIS A 247 2.72 -46.70 21.16
N SER A 248 2.80 -46.10 19.96
CA SER A 248 3.67 -46.65 18.89
C SER A 248 3.64 -45.87 17.57
N ARG A 249 4.86 -45.76 17.02
CA ARG A 249 5.24 -45.77 15.59
C ARG A 249 4.93 -44.58 14.69
N VAL A 250 5.96 -43.75 14.62
CA VAL A 250 6.53 -43.14 13.41
C VAL A 250 6.52 -44.09 12.21
N SER A 251 6.02 -43.64 11.06
CA SER A 251 6.46 -44.13 9.75
C SER A 251 6.68 -42.96 8.78
N ARG A 252 7.91 -42.89 8.27
CA ARG A 252 8.35 -42.08 7.12
C ARG A 252 7.91 -42.79 5.83
N ARG A 253 7.36 -42.04 4.87
CA ARG A 253 7.48 -42.26 3.41
C ARG A 253 7.64 -40.85 2.81
N GLN A 254 8.86 -40.39 2.52
CA GLN A 254 9.58 -40.55 1.25
C GLN A 254 8.72 -40.33 0.00
N THR A 255 8.75 -39.06 -0.42
CA THR A 255 8.88 -38.51 -1.79
C THR A 255 9.18 -39.47 -2.94
N GLU A 256 8.36 -39.37 -3.99
CA GLU A 256 8.66 -39.44 -5.44
C GLU A 256 7.35 -38.89 -6.08
N GLY A 257 7.31 -37.77 -6.81
CA GLY A 257 8.07 -37.41 -8.00
C GLY A 257 7.05 -37.29 -9.13
N PHE A 258 6.55 -36.09 -9.44
CA PHE A 258 5.80 -35.85 -10.68
C PHE A 258 6.19 -34.52 -11.31
N GLN A 259 6.51 -34.63 -12.59
CA GLN A 259 7.16 -33.65 -13.44
C GLN A 259 6.24 -32.49 -13.82
N ALA A 260 6.89 -31.35 -14.04
CA ALA A 260 6.34 -30.15 -14.65
C ALA A 260 5.77 -30.43 -16.05
N ASN A 261 4.67 -29.74 -16.35
CA ASN A 261 4.24 -29.14 -17.63
C ASN A 261 2.73 -28.82 -17.47
N GLU A 262 2.16 -27.65 -17.78
CA GLU A 262 2.55 -26.54 -18.62
C GLU A 262 1.87 -25.24 -18.11
N VAL A 263 2.57 -24.13 -18.33
CA VAL A 263 2.28 -22.79 -17.83
C VAL A 263 1.15 -22.13 -18.63
N HIS A 264 0.05 -21.75 -17.98
CA HIS A 264 -0.93 -20.80 -18.54
C HIS A 264 -0.73 -19.41 -17.95
N THR A 265 0.03 -18.63 -18.72
CA THR A 265 0.17 -17.18 -18.89
C THR A 265 -0.34 -16.22 -17.79
N PRO A 266 0.53 -15.36 -17.21
CA PRO A 266 0.21 -14.43 -16.12
C PRO A 266 -0.51 -13.13 -16.58
N GLN A 267 -1.46 -13.23 -17.52
CA GLN A 267 -2.06 -12.04 -18.13
C GLN A 267 -3.40 -11.61 -17.52
N LYS A 268 -4.10 -12.50 -16.78
CA LYS A 268 -5.46 -12.22 -16.27
C LYS A 268 -5.59 -11.77 -14.82
N LEU A 269 -4.52 -11.82 -14.02
CA LEU A 269 -4.51 -11.28 -12.66
C LEU A 269 -4.07 -9.81 -12.59
N ARG A 270 -3.69 -9.19 -13.72
CA ARG A 270 -3.23 -7.78 -13.78
C ARG A 270 -4.34 -6.73 -13.63
N ASN A 271 -5.61 -7.08 -13.81
CA ASN A 271 -6.69 -6.08 -13.87
C ASN A 271 -7.33 -5.73 -12.51
N GLN A 272 -6.89 -6.33 -11.40
CA GLN A 272 -7.32 -5.96 -10.04
C GLN A 272 -6.23 -5.19 -9.26
N ASN A 273 -5.33 -4.52 -9.99
CA ASN A 273 -4.43 -3.54 -9.41
C ASN A 273 -5.17 -2.20 -9.28
N ASP A 274 -6.09 -2.11 -8.32
CA ASP A 274 -6.41 -0.80 -7.73
C ASP A 274 -5.20 -0.38 -6.90
N ILE A 275 -4.17 0.09 -7.60
CA ILE A 275 -3.22 1.05 -7.06
C ILE A 275 -4.11 2.13 -6.47
N ILE A 276 -3.97 2.41 -5.18
CA ILE A 276 -4.55 3.62 -4.61
C ILE A 276 -3.89 4.79 -5.32
N ASN A 277 -4.53 5.19 -6.41
CA ASN A 277 -4.42 6.49 -6.99
C ASN A 277 -4.95 7.43 -5.91
N LEU A 278 -4.04 8.00 -5.13
CA LEU A 278 -4.28 9.26 -4.43
C LEU A 278 -4.36 10.39 -5.47
N SER A 279 -5.26 10.25 -6.44
CA SER A 279 -6.09 11.33 -6.97
C SER A 279 -7.24 10.73 -7.80
N PRO A 280 -8.46 11.29 -7.70
CA PRO A 280 -8.65 12.68 -7.31
C PRO A 280 -9.74 12.87 -6.25
N ALA A 281 -9.32 13.21 -5.04
CA ALA A 281 -10.14 14.00 -4.11
C ALA A 281 -10.49 15.41 -4.70
N LEU A 282 -9.96 15.75 -5.89
CA LEU A 282 -10.03 17.04 -6.56
C LEU A 282 -10.58 16.99 -8.01
N GLY A 283 -11.13 15.86 -8.47
CA GLY A 283 -11.67 15.70 -9.84
C GLY A 283 -10.71 15.75 -11.05
N PHE A 284 -9.38 15.83 -10.90
CA PHE A 284 -8.44 15.89 -12.04
C PHE A 284 -8.15 14.51 -12.69
N SER A 285 -7.95 14.49 -14.01
CA SER A 285 -7.53 13.28 -14.73
C SER A 285 -6.11 12.84 -14.34
N VAL A 286 -5.86 11.53 -14.35
CA VAL A 286 -4.53 10.93 -14.03
C VAL A 286 -3.41 11.52 -14.89
N ASN A 287 -3.72 11.89 -16.15
CA ASN A 287 -2.76 12.51 -17.07
C ASN A 287 -2.40 13.95 -16.66
N ILE A 288 -3.38 14.75 -16.21
CA ILE A 288 -3.13 16.13 -15.76
C ILE A 288 -2.29 16.11 -14.48
N MET A 289 -2.61 15.21 -13.55
CA MET A 289 -1.83 15.04 -12.32
C MET A 289 -0.41 14.56 -12.63
N GLY A 290 -0.26 13.58 -13.51
CA GLY A 290 1.05 13.09 -13.96
C GLY A 290 1.89 14.19 -14.62
N ALA A 291 1.31 14.99 -15.50
CA ALA A 291 1.98 16.13 -16.14
C ALA A 291 2.40 17.20 -15.12
N PHE A 292 1.52 17.53 -14.18
CA PHE A 292 1.84 18.48 -13.10
C PHE A 292 3.00 17.97 -12.23
N MET A 293 2.98 16.68 -11.86
CA MET A 293 4.04 16.04 -11.07
C MET A 293 5.37 15.91 -11.81
N LEU A 294 5.39 15.92 -13.15
CA LEU A 294 6.61 15.95 -13.96
C LEU A 294 7.25 17.34 -14.03
N LEU A 295 6.43 18.39 -14.06
CA LEU A 295 6.90 19.76 -14.28
C LEU A 295 7.15 20.54 -13.00
N TRP A 296 6.35 20.31 -11.96
CA TRP A 296 6.42 21.08 -10.71
C TRP A 296 7.74 20.87 -9.93
N PRO A 297 8.26 19.64 -9.73
CA PRO A 297 9.47 19.44 -8.94
C PRO A 297 10.72 20.12 -9.53
N PRO A 298 11.01 20.04 -10.85
CA PRO A 298 12.10 20.81 -11.45
C PRO A 298 11.96 22.32 -11.26
N VAL A 299 10.74 22.85 -11.39
CA VAL A 299 10.47 24.27 -11.14
C VAL A 299 10.77 24.62 -9.69
N CYS A 300 10.33 23.81 -8.71
CA CYS A 300 10.65 24.01 -7.30
C CYS A 300 12.16 24.04 -7.05
N VAL A 301 12.92 23.09 -7.61
CA VAL A 301 14.39 23.05 -7.47
C VAL A 301 15.03 24.31 -8.01
N ALA A 302 14.62 24.75 -9.21
CA ALA A 302 15.12 25.97 -9.81
C ALA A 302 14.77 27.23 -8.99
N THR A 303 13.54 27.32 -8.47
CA THR A 303 13.11 28.45 -7.62
C THR A 303 13.89 28.50 -6.31
N PHE A 304 14.16 27.36 -5.69
CA PHE A 304 14.90 27.28 -4.42
C PHE A 304 16.37 27.64 -4.62
N TRP A 305 16.97 27.15 -5.71
CA TRP A 305 18.30 27.56 -6.12
C TRP A 305 18.36 29.08 -6.34
N LEU A 306 17.44 29.64 -7.14
CA LEU A 306 17.39 31.07 -7.42
C LEU A 306 17.19 31.90 -6.15
N ALA A 307 16.35 31.43 -5.22
CA ALA A 307 16.13 32.07 -3.94
C ALA A 307 17.44 32.20 -3.16
N CYS A 308 18.21 31.13 -3.06
CA CYS A 308 19.49 31.18 -2.35
C CYS A 308 20.59 31.89 -3.12
N ASP A 309 20.60 31.82 -4.44
CA ASP A 309 21.65 32.42 -5.26
C ASP A 309 21.53 33.95 -5.32
N SER A 310 20.32 34.46 -5.60
CA SER A 310 20.11 35.88 -5.90
C SER A 310 19.29 36.65 -4.85
N TYR A 311 18.55 35.96 -3.97
CA TYR A 311 17.58 36.60 -3.06
C TYR A 311 17.79 36.23 -1.60
N GLN A 312 19.04 35.97 -1.19
CA GLN A 312 19.39 35.69 0.21
C GLN A 312 18.55 34.57 0.83
N CYS A 313 18.17 33.56 0.06
CA CYS A 313 17.31 32.44 0.46
C CYS A 313 15.89 32.87 0.93
N SER A 314 15.39 34.04 0.48
CA SER A 314 14.03 34.52 0.75
C SER A 314 13.04 34.04 -0.33
N LEU A 315 12.16 33.11 0.03
CA LEU A 315 11.08 32.66 -0.87
C LEU A 315 10.07 33.76 -1.20
N GLY A 316 9.78 34.65 -0.24
CA GLY A 316 8.85 35.76 -0.45
C GLY A 316 9.37 36.75 -1.48
N SER A 317 10.67 37.06 -1.46
CA SER A 317 11.31 37.97 -2.40
C SER A 317 11.27 37.42 -3.84
N VAL A 318 11.59 36.13 -4.01
CA VAL A 318 11.48 35.47 -5.33
C VAL A 318 10.03 35.42 -5.81
N GLY A 319 9.09 35.08 -4.92
CA GLY A 319 7.67 35.03 -5.25
C GLY A 319 7.15 36.39 -5.74
N ASN A 320 7.49 37.47 -5.04
CA ASN A 320 7.13 38.83 -5.43
C ASN A 320 7.72 39.22 -6.78
N GLU A 321 8.99 38.88 -7.04
CA GLU A 321 9.64 39.16 -8.33
C GLU A 321 8.98 38.39 -9.48
N ILE A 322 8.65 37.12 -9.27
CA ILE A 322 7.94 36.30 -10.26
C ILE A 322 6.57 36.91 -10.56
N LEU A 323 5.80 37.30 -9.53
CA LEU A 323 4.48 37.93 -9.69
C LEU A 323 4.56 39.27 -10.42
N ASP A 324 5.56 40.10 -10.09
CA ASP A 324 5.80 41.38 -10.78
C ASP A 324 6.10 41.16 -12.27
N ASN A 325 6.99 40.22 -12.60
CA ASN A 325 7.32 39.89 -13.99
C ASN A 325 6.16 39.23 -14.76
N ILE A 326 5.26 38.51 -14.08
CA ILE A 326 4.01 38.02 -14.66
C ILE A 326 3.09 39.20 -14.99
N SER A 327 2.92 40.15 -14.05
CA SER A 327 2.08 41.33 -14.26
C SER A 327 2.57 42.20 -15.42
N LYS A 328 3.89 42.32 -15.58
CA LYS A 328 4.56 43.10 -16.64
C LYS A 328 4.73 42.33 -17.96
N ARG A 329 4.29 41.06 -18.03
CA ARG A 329 4.47 40.15 -19.18
C ARG A 329 5.93 39.95 -19.61
N THR A 330 6.89 40.12 -18.68
CA THR A 330 8.34 39.98 -18.91
C THR A 330 8.92 38.67 -18.38
N LEU A 331 8.08 37.72 -17.93
CA LEU A 331 8.50 36.46 -17.29
C LEU A 331 9.56 35.68 -18.09
N ILE A 332 9.43 35.56 -19.41
CA ILE A 332 10.40 34.83 -20.23
C ILE A 332 11.79 35.48 -20.20
N GLN A 333 11.83 36.82 -20.21
CA GLN A 333 13.08 37.57 -20.10
C GLN A 333 13.70 37.40 -18.71
N PHE A 334 12.88 37.42 -17.66
CA PHE A 334 13.32 37.13 -16.30
C PHE A 334 13.92 35.73 -16.19
N ILE A 335 13.24 34.70 -16.68
CA ILE A 335 13.75 33.31 -16.67
C ILE A 335 15.08 33.23 -17.43
N ARG A 336 15.17 33.85 -18.61
CA ARG A 336 16.40 33.82 -19.42
C ARG A 336 17.57 34.51 -18.73
N ARG A 337 17.33 35.59 -17.98
CA ARG A 337 18.35 36.32 -17.22
C ARG A 337 18.77 35.60 -15.94
N SER A 338 17.81 34.95 -15.28
CA SER A 338 18.01 34.25 -14.00
C SER A 338 18.48 32.80 -14.18
N ALA A 339 18.50 32.27 -15.41
CA ALA A 339 18.97 30.92 -15.68
C ALA A 339 20.48 30.79 -15.39
N PRO A 340 20.92 29.74 -14.66
CA PRO A 340 22.32 29.54 -14.39
C PRO A 340 23.10 29.24 -15.67
N SER A 341 24.34 29.73 -15.74
CA SER A 341 25.24 29.38 -16.83
C SER A 341 25.79 27.96 -16.65
N VAL A 342 25.77 27.18 -17.74
CA VAL A 342 26.39 25.86 -17.78
C VAL A 342 27.80 26.03 -18.34
N THR A 343 28.80 25.74 -17.50
CA THR A 343 30.21 25.78 -17.89
C THR A 343 30.71 24.39 -18.29
N SER A 344 31.72 24.32 -19.16
CA SER A 344 32.34 23.04 -19.54
C SER A 344 32.91 22.30 -18.33
N ASN A 345 33.44 23.03 -17.33
CA ASN A 345 33.94 22.45 -16.09
C ASN A 345 32.85 21.75 -15.29
N ALA A 346 31.64 22.34 -15.20
CA ALA A 346 30.51 21.70 -14.53
C ALA A 346 30.08 20.39 -15.22
N VAL A 347 30.09 20.36 -16.56
CA VAL A 347 29.79 19.16 -17.34
C VAL A 347 30.83 18.08 -17.08
N ILE A 348 32.12 18.42 -17.16
CA ILE A 348 33.23 17.49 -16.88
C ILE A 348 33.10 16.93 -15.46
N LEU A 349 32.88 17.80 -14.47
CA LEU A 349 32.74 17.40 -13.07
C LEU A 349 31.60 16.39 -12.88
N TYR A 350 30.43 16.65 -13.45
CA TYR A 350 29.29 15.74 -13.35
C TYR A 350 29.54 14.41 -14.05
N VAL A 351 30.09 14.43 -15.28
CA VAL A 351 30.39 13.20 -16.04
C VAL A 351 31.47 12.36 -15.32
N CYS A 352 32.52 12.99 -14.81
CA CYS A 352 33.54 12.32 -14.02
C CYS A 352 32.96 11.72 -12.74
N TRP A 353 32.06 12.44 -12.04
CA TRP A 353 31.38 11.94 -10.86
C TRP A 353 30.53 10.70 -11.15
N MET A 354 29.69 10.77 -12.18
CA MET A 354 28.82 9.66 -12.58
C MET A 354 29.64 8.44 -13.00
N SER A 355 30.70 8.66 -13.79
CA SER A 355 31.59 7.61 -14.25
C SER A 355 32.36 6.96 -13.09
N LEU A 356 32.90 7.78 -12.18
CA LEU A 356 33.57 7.30 -10.97
C LEU A 356 32.63 6.42 -10.14
N GLN A 357 31.42 6.88 -9.86
CA GLN A 357 30.45 6.11 -9.09
C GLN A 357 30.08 4.80 -9.77
N ALA A 358 29.90 4.79 -11.10
CA ALA A 358 29.62 3.57 -11.86
C ALA A 358 30.78 2.56 -11.79
N VAL A 359 32.02 3.04 -11.94
CA VAL A 359 33.24 2.22 -11.81
C VAL A 359 33.35 1.64 -10.40
N LEU A 360 33.17 2.46 -9.36
CA LEU A 360 33.21 2.00 -7.97
C LEU A 360 32.11 0.98 -7.68
N TYR A 361 30.90 1.20 -8.19
CA TYR A 361 29.78 0.26 -8.02
C TYR A 361 30.08 -1.12 -8.60
N LEU A 362 30.65 -1.18 -9.81
CA LEU A 362 30.95 -2.44 -10.49
C LEU A 362 32.20 -3.13 -9.92
N LEU A 363 33.28 -2.39 -9.74
CA LEU A 363 34.60 -2.95 -9.44
C LEU A 363 34.83 -3.22 -7.95
N LEU A 364 34.39 -2.34 -7.04
CA LEU A 364 34.73 -2.49 -5.63
C LEU A 364 34.16 -3.78 -5.02
N PRO A 365 34.93 -4.52 -4.20
CA PRO A 365 34.44 -5.71 -3.53
C PRO A 365 33.30 -5.36 -2.57
N GLY A 366 32.33 -6.25 -2.45
CA GLY A 366 31.13 -6.05 -1.62
C GLY A 366 30.45 -7.36 -1.29
N ARG A 367 29.66 -7.36 -0.22
CA ARG A 367 28.89 -8.53 0.19
C ARG A 367 27.70 -8.69 -0.74
N VAL A 368 27.53 -9.87 -1.32
CA VAL A 368 26.37 -10.17 -2.15
C VAL A 368 25.18 -10.49 -1.24
N ARG A 369 24.06 -9.79 -1.44
CA ARG A 369 22.81 -9.98 -0.72
C ARG A 369 21.68 -10.19 -1.71
N ARG A 370 20.67 -10.97 -1.31
CA ARG A 370 19.47 -11.21 -2.12
C ARG A 370 18.37 -10.23 -1.73
N GLY A 371 17.71 -9.68 -2.74
CA GLY A 371 16.52 -8.85 -2.58
C GLY A 371 15.28 -9.66 -2.23
N THR A 372 14.15 -8.99 -2.11
CA THR A 372 12.83 -9.64 -2.03
C THR A 372 12.44 -10.22 -3.39
N ALA A 373 11.64 -11.29 -3.39
CA ALA A 373 11.06 -11.81 -4.62
C ALA A 373 10.18 -10.75 -5.27
N THR A 374 10.36 -10.55 -6.58
CA THR A 374 9.52 -9.66 -7.40
C THR A 374 8.14 -10.29 -7.67
N PRO A 375 7.16 -9.52 -8.19
CA PRO A 375 5.87 -10.08 -8.57
C PRO A 375 5.96 -11.23 -9.59
N GLY A 376 6.95 -11.19 -10.49
CA GLY A 376 7.29 -12.25 -11.44
C GLY A 376 8.09 -13.42 -10.83
N GLY A 377 8.34 -13.41 -9.52
CA GLY A 377 9.03 -14.50 -8.80
C GLY A 377 10.57 -14.40 -8.79
N ASN A 378 11.16 -13.39 -9.41
CA ASN A 378 12.60 -13.25 -9.50
C ASN A 378 13.21 -12.82 -8.16
N VAL A 379 14.29 -13.49 -7.75
CA VAL A 379 15.08 -13.12 -6.56
C VAL A 379 16.42 -12.57 -7.00
N LEU A 380 16.51 -11.25 -7.07
CA LEU A 380 17.69 -10.56 -7.58
C LEU A 380 18.83 -10.52 -6.56
N SER A 381 20.06 -10.67 -7.06
CA SER A 381 21.28 -10.50 -6.27
C SER A 381 21.87 -9.10 -6.43
N TYR A 382 22.37 -8.54 -5.34
CA TYR A 382 22.91 -7.18 -5.25
C TYR A 382 24.27 -7.20 -4.55
N LYS A 383 25.25 -6.48 -5.12
CA LYS A 383 26.56 -6.28 -4.53
C LYS A 383 26.53 -5.04 -3.64
N CYS A 384 26.47 -5.23 -2.32
CA CYS A 384 26.47 -4.13 -1.36
C CYS A 384 27.91 -3.72 -1.03
N ASN A 385 28.41 -2.69 -1.70
CA ASN A 385 29.74 -2.09 -1.54
C ASN A 385 29.68 -0.58 -1.21
N GLY A 386 28.54 -0.08 -0.73
CA GLY A 386 28.29 1.35 -0.56
C GLY A 386 29.26 2.04 0.39
N ILE A 387 29.61 1.42 1.51
CA ILE A 387 30.57 2.00 2.48
C ILE A 387 31.97 2.14 1.86
N SER A 388 32.43 1.14 1.11
CA SER A 388 33.72 1.19 0.43
C SER A 388 33.73 2.28 -0.64
N ALA A 389 32.63 2.41 -1.39
CA ALA A 389 32.47 3.48 -2.39
C ALA A 389 32.46 4.86 -1.75
N TRP A 390 31.80 5.02 -0.60
CA TRP A 390 31.78 6.26 0.17
C TRP A 390 33.19 6.64 0.64
N ILE A 391 33.93 5.71 1.27
CA ILE A 391 35.30 5.94 1.73
C ILE A 391 36.21 6.31 0.56
N ALA A 392 36.18 5.53 -0.53
CA ALA A 392 37.02 5.78 -1.71
C ALA A 392 36.74 7.16 -2.32
N SER A 393 35.47 7.56 -2.42
CA SER A 393 35.07 8.86 -2.97
C SER A 393 35.55 10.02 -2.09
N HIS A 394 35.44 9.91 -0.77
CA HIS A 394 35.86 10.96 0.16
C HIS A 394 37.37 11.08 0.27
N LEU A 395 38.08 9.96 0.30
CA LEU A 395 39.55 9.95 0.27
C LEU A 395 40.06 10.54 -1.04
N LEU A 396 39.49 10.15 -2.19
CA LEU A 396 39.87 10.71 -3.47
C LEU A 396 39.63 12.22 -3.51
N PHE A 397 38.46 12.69 -3.07
CA PHE A 397 38.16 14.12 -3.00
C PHE A 397 39.16 14.87 -2.11
N GLY A 398 39.43 14.36 -0.90
CA GLY A 398 40.40 14.97 0.02
C GLY A 398 41.83 14.99 -0.52
N VAL A 399 42.26 13.93 -1.22
CA VAL A 399 43.57 13.88 -1.88
C VAL A 399 43.63 14.89 -3.01
N LEU A 400 42.64 14.95 -3.90
CA LEU A 400 42.59 15.89 -5.03
C LEU A 400 42.60 17.35 -4.58
N VAL A 401 41.92 17.65 -3.47
CA VAL A 401 41.96 18.99 -2.83
C VAL A 401 43.35 19.27 -2.25
N LYS A 402 43.96 18.31 -1.54
CA LYS A 402 45.27 18.49 -0.91
C LYS A 402 46.39 18.72 -1.93
N ILE A 403 46.34 18.06 -3.09
CA ILE A 403 47.32 18.23 -4.16
C ILE A 403 47.02 19.45 -5.06
N GLY A 404 45.91 20.16 -4.83
CA GLY A 404 45.53 21.35 -5.60
C GLY A 404 45.01 21.08 -7.01
N VAL A 405 44.54 19.85 -7.30
CA VAL A 405 43.93 19.52 -8.61
C VAL A 405 42.49 20.04 -8.69
N ILE A 406 41.77 20.04 -7.56
CA ILE A 406 40.43 20.63 -7.45
C ILE A 406 40.36 21.52 -6.22
N ASP A 407 39.58 22.59 -6.29
CA ASP A 407 39.28 23.41 -5.13
C ASP A 407 38.25 22.74 -4.21
N ALA A 408 38.36 22.97 -2.90
CA ALA A 408 37.36 22.47 -1.95
C ALA A 408 35.95 23.03 -2.23
N THR A 409 35.86 24.20 -2.85
CA THR A 409 34.61 24.88 -3.21
C THR A 409 34.05 24.47 -4.57
N VAL A 410 34.70 23.55 -5.30
CA VAL A 410 34.39 23.21 -6.71
C VAL A 410 32.91 22.87 -6.95
N ILE A 411 32.26 22.17 -6.02
CA ILE A 411 30.83 21.80 -6.14
C ILE A 411 29.96 23.04 -5.91
N SER A 412 30.26 23.83 -4.88
CA SER A 412 29.52 25.04 -4.55
C SER A 412 29.64 26.13 -5.64
N ASP A 413 30.79 26.25 -6.29
CA ASP A 413 31.06 27.24 -7.33
C ASP A 413 30.34 26.92 -8.64
N HIS A 414 30.14 25.62 -8.93
CA HIS A 414 29.43 25.15 -10.11
C HIS A 414 27.98 24.72 -9.83
N TRP A 415 27.43 25.07 -8.66
CA TRP A 415 26.16 24.53 -8.18
C TRP A 415 24.97 24.75 -9.12
N GLY A 416 24.84 25.96 -9.69
CA GLY A 416 23.76 26.26 -10.65
C GLY A 416 23.89 25.46 -11.96
N GLY A 417 25.11 25.32 -12.48
CA GLY A 417 25.37 24.51 -13.67
C GLY A 417 25.11 23.02 -13.44
N LEU A 418 25.54 22.50 -12.28
CA LEU A 418 25.27 21.12 -11.86
C LEU A 418 23.77 20.83 -11.74
N MET A 419 22.98 21.79 -11.26
CA MET A 419 21.52 21.67 -11.19
C MET A 419 20.90 21.46 -12.57
N VAL A 420 21.31 22.24 -13.57
CA VAL A 420 20.80 22.10 -14.95
C VAL A 420 21.22 20.77 -15.55
N ILE A 421 22.50 20.40 -15.41
CA ILE A 421 23.02 19.14 -15.94
C ILE A 421 22.30 17.94 -15.29
N ALA A 422 22.11 17.95 -13.97
CA ALA A 422 21.40 16.89 -13.26
C ALA A 422 19.93 16.78 -13.69
N ASN A 423 19.25 17.91 -13.96
CA ASN A 423 17.90 17.90 -14.51
C ASN A 423 17.85 17.25 -15.90
N VAL A 424 18.71 17.72 -16.82
CA VAL A 424 18.79 17.15 -18.17
C VAL A 424 19.09 15.65 -18.09
N PHE A 425 20.07 15.26 -17.29
CA PHE A 425 20.42 13.86 -17.08
C PHE A 425 19.26 13.04 -16.50
N GLY A 426 18.53 13.56 -15.50
CA GLY A 426 17.37 12.88 -14.92
C GLY A 426 16.25 12.62 -15.92
N PHE A 427 15.95 13.59 -16.80
CA PHE A 427 14.98 13.41 -17.89
C PHE A 427 15.50 12.42 -18.94
N CYS A 428 16.76 12.52 -19.35
CA CYS A 428 17.37 11.58 -20.29
C CYS A 428 17.39 10.15 -19.74
N LEU A 429 17.70 9.97 -18.46
CA LEU A 429 17.69 8.68 -17.78
C LEU A 429 16.28 8.09 -17.74
N THR A 430 15.27 8.91 -17.44
CA THR A 430 13.87 8.50 -17.44
C THR A 430 13.44 8.03 -18.83
N LEU A 431 13.77 8.81 -19.87
CA LEU A 431 13.48 8.44 -21.26
C LEU A 431 14.19 7.14 -21.63
N PHE A 432 15.44 6.98 -21.23
CA PHE A 432 16.22 5.77 -21.48
C PHE A 432 15.55 4.53 -20.86
N VAL A 433 15.17 4.57 -19.58
CA VAL A 433 14.54 3.41 -18.92
C VAL A 433 13.12 3.15 -19.42
N TYR A 434 12.41 4.20 -19.85
CA TYR A 434 11.12 4.06 -20.52
C TYR A 434 11.27 3.31 -21.85
N VAL A 435 12.19 3.74 -22.73
CA VAL A 435 12.46 3.08 -24.02
C VAL A 435 12.98 1.65 -23.80
N LYS A 436 13.89 1.46 -22.84
CA LYS A 436 14.42 0.15 -22.46
C LYS A 436 13.29 -0.84 -22.12
N ALA A 437 12.28 -0.40 -21.36
CA ALA A 437 11.18 -1.25 -20.95
C ALA A 437 10.36 -1.82 -22.13
N TYR A 438 10.34 -1.12 -23.26
CA TYR A 438 9.74 -1.60 -24.51
C TYR A 438 10.72 -2.44 -25.34
N SER A 439 11.96 -1.99 -25.50
CA SER A 439 12.90 -2.56 -26.46
C SER A 439 13.68 -3.79 -25.94
N PHE A 440 14.17 -3.74 -24.71
CA PHE A 440 15.00 -4.80 -24.11
C PHE A 440 14.81 -4.87 -22.58
N PRO A 441 13.63 -5.32 -22.11
CA PRO A 441 13.37 -5.43 -20.68
C PRO A 441 14.22 -6.50 -20.01
N SER A 442 14.62 -6.25 -18.77
CA SER A 442 15.49 -7.17 -18.02
C SER A 442 14.72 -8.44 -17.62
N HIS A 443 13.49 -8.23 -17.19
CA HIS A 443 12.53 -9.25 -16.75
C HIS A 443 11.16 -8.90 -17.35
N PRO A 444 10.78 -9.47 -18.51
CA PRO A 444 9.53 -9.15 -19.19
C PRO A 444 8.27 -9.33 -18.32
N GLU A 445 8.31 -10.30 -17.41
CA GLU A 445 7.30 -10.67 -16.42
C GLU A 445 7.08 -9.59 -15.34
N ASP A 446 8.14 -8.84 -15.02
CA ASP A 446 8.16 -7.79 -13.99
C ASP A 446 7.88 -6.38 -14.55
N ARG A 447 7.19 -6.31 -15.69
CA ARG A 447 6.70 -5.05 -16.25
C ARG A 447 5.30 -4.72 -15.70
N CYS A 448 4.95 -3.45 -15.64
CA CYS A 448 3.59 -3.01 -15.38
C CYS A 448 3.23 -1.85 -16.30
N PHE A 449 2.16 -2.00 -17.07
CA PHE A 449 1.63 -0.95 -17.94
C PHE A 449 0.28 -0.49 -17.39
N SER A 450 0.14 0.80 -17.12
CA SER A 450 -1.11 1.39 -16.59
C SER A 450 -2.12 1.74 -17.67
N GLY A 451 -1.70 1.75 -18.94
CA GLY A 451 -2.51 2.25 -20.06
C GLY A 451 -2.43 3.78 -20.25
N SER A 452 -1.70 4.49 -19.39
CA SER A 452 -1.37 5.92 -19.57
C SER A 452 0.14 6.09 -19.74
N SER A 453 0.57 6.61 -20.89
CA SER A 453 1.99 6.88 -21.17
C SER A 453 2.61 7.87 -20.18
N PHE A 454 1.86 8.89 -19.73
CA PHE A 454 2.37 9.87 -18.76
C PHE A 454 2.57 9.24 -17.37
N TYR A 455 1.63 8.39 -16.94
CA TYR A 455 1.75 7.70 -15.68
C TYR A 455 2.89 6.66 -15.71
N ASP A 456 2.99 5.89 -16.79
CA ASP A 456 4.06 4.90 -17.00
C ASP A 456 5.43 5.57 -17.09
N PHE A 457 5.52 6.77 -17.67
CA PHE A 457 6.75 7.56 -17.65
C PHE A 457 7.11 8.05 -16.24
N PHE A 458 6.11 8.49 -15.46
CA PHE A 458 6.32 8.98 -14.11
C PHE A 458 6.70 7.87 -13.11
N MET A 459 5.91 6.79 -13.05
CA MET A 459 6.10 5.68 -12.11
C MET A 459 7.12 4.64 -12.59
N GLY A 460 7.29 4.50 -13.91
CA GLY A 460 8.14 3.48 -14.50
C GLY A 460 7.40 2.20 -14.85
N ILE A 461 7.90 1.50 -15.88
CA ILE A 461 7.31 0.26 -16.40
C ILE A 461 8.06 -0.96 -15.86
N GLU A 462 9.40 -0.97 -15.93
CA GLU A 462 10.22 -2.06 -15.42
C GLU A 462 10.37 -1.97 -13.90
N HIS A 463 10.23 -3.12 -13.23
CA HIS A 463 10.40 -3.16 -11.78
C HIS A 463 11.82 -2.86 -11.38
N ASN A 464 12.80 -3.68 -11.77
CA ASN A 464 14.22 -3.44 -11.49
C ASN A 464 15.02 -3.49 -12.80
N PRO A 465 15.15 -2.37 -13.54
CA PRO A 465 15.90 -2.36 -14.78
C PRO A 465 17.38 -2.61 -14.53
N ARG A 466 17.97 -3.49 -15.36
CA ARG A 466 19.37 -3.93 -15.27
C ARG A 466 20.05 -3.97 -16.64
N ILE A 467 21.36 -3.76 -16.62
CA ILE A 467 22.27 -4.06 -17.74
C ILE A 467 23.43 -4.87 -17.16
N GLY A 468 23.44 -6.18 -17.41
CA GLY A 468 24.37 -7.10 -16.77
C GLY A 468 24.28 -7.02 -15.23
N PRO A 469 25.40 -6.82 -14.50
CA PRO A 469 25.39 -6.69 -13.04
C PRO A 469 24.92 -5.30 -12.54
N PHE A 470 24.70 -4.34 -13.44
CA PHE A 470 24.32 -2.98 -13.07
C PHE A 470 22.81 -2.88 -12.80
N ASP A 471 22.45 -2.60 -11.54
CA ASP A 471 21.07 -2.35 -11.12
C ASP A 471 20.81 -0.85 -10.97
N PHE A 472 19.92 -0.32 -11.81
CA PHE A 472 19.67 1.11 -11.89
C PHE A 472 19.13 1.68 -10.58
N LYS A 473 18.19 0.98 -9.93
CA LYS A 473 17.61 1.48 -8.69
C LYS A 473 18.63 1.59 -7.58
N LEU A 474 19.35 0.51 -7.28
CA LEU A 474 20.32 0.52 -6.19
C LEU A 474 21.46 1.50 -6.49
N PHE A 475 21.88 1.58 -7.75
CA PHE A 475 22.90 2.52 -8.17
C PHE A 475 22.46 3.97 -7.93
N PHE A 476 21.35 4.42 -8.51
CA PHE A 476 20.93 5.82 -8.46
C PHE A 476 20.52 6.27 -7.05
N ASN A 477 19.76 5.45 -6.32
CA ASN A 477 19.38 5.77 -4.93
C ASN A 477 20.61 5.94 -4.03
N GLY A 478 21.61 5.06 -4.17
CA GLY A 478 22.74 5.02 -3.25
C GLY A 478 23.95 5.86 -3.67
N ARG A 479 24.41 5.72 -4.91
CA ARG A 479 25.76 6.14 -5.32
C ARG A 479 25.82 7.63 -5.68
N PRO A 480 25.28 8.09 -6.83
CA PRO A 480 25.47 9.47 -7.25
C PRO A 480 24.74 10.47 -6.35
N GLY A 481 23.64 10.07 -5.69
CA GLY A 481 22.87 10.93 -4.78
C GLY A 481 23.39 10.94 -3.34
N ILE A 482 23.23 9.82 -2.61
CA ILE A 482 23.53 9.77 -1.17
C ILE A 482 25.04 9.92 -0.88
N VAL A 483 25.96 9.40 -1.70
CA VAL A 483 27.40 9.65 -1.50
C VAL A 483 27.73 11.13 -1.75
N ALA A 484 27.09 11.76 -2.74
CA ALA A 484 27.33 13.17 -3.04
C ALA A 484 26.84 14.08 -1.90
N TRP A 485 25.82 13.69 -1.15
CA TRP A 485 25.26 14.50 -0.06
C TRP A 485 26.34 15.03 0.91
N THR A 486 27.23 14.16 1.40
CA THR A 486 28.29 14.58 2.32
C THR A 486 29.38 15.40 1.64
N LEU A 487 29.71 15.13 0.37
CA LEU A 487 30.67 15.93 -0.41
C LEU A 487 30.14 17.34 -0.71
N ILE A 488 28.86 17.46 -1.05
CA ILE A 488 28.16 18.74 -1.26
C ILE A 488 28.26 19.56 0.01
N ASN A 489 27.92 18.98 1.16
CA ASN A 489 28.01 19.64 2.46
C ASN A 489 29.43 20.12 2.78
N LEU A 490 30.45 19.30 2.53
CA LEU A 490 31.86 19.68 2.72
C LEU A 490 32.25 20.85 1.81
N SER A 491 31.81 20.86 0.56
CA SER A 491 32.10 21.95 -0.37
C SER A 491 31.44 23.26 0.05
N PHE A 492 30.18 23.22 0.50
CA PHE A 492 29.50 24.41 1.05
C PHE A 492 30.09 24.88 2.39
N THR A 493 30.68 23.97 3.16
CA THR A 493 31.45 24.33 4.37
C THR A 493 32.74 25.07 4.00
N ALA A 494 33.46 24.58 3.00
CA ALA A 494 34.63 25.27 2.46
C ALA A 494 34.22 26.65 1.90
N LYS A 495 33.05 26.76 1.27
CA LYS A 495 32.52 28.03 0.77
C LYS A 495 32.19 29.01 1.89
N GLN A 496 31.62 28.53 3.00
CA GLN A 496 31.39 29.36 4.18
C GLN A 496 32.72 29.92 4.71
N TYR A 497 33.74 29.08 4.82
CA TYR A 497 35.07 29.51 5.25
C TYR A 497 35.69 30.52 4.28
N ALA A 498 35.59 30.28 2.97
CA ALA A 498 36.12 31.18 1.94
C ALA A 498 35.43 32.56 1.96
N ASN A 499 34.12 32.61 2.23
CA ASN A 499 33.34 33.85 2.23
C ASN A 499 33.48 34.64 3.54
N PHE A 500 33.53 33.95 4.70
CA PHE A 500 33.44 34.59 6.03
C PHE A 500 34.72 34.46 6.88
N GLY A 501 35.67 33.62 6.49
CA GLY A 501 36.90 33.36 7.25
C GLY A 501 36.72 32.42 8.46
N PHE A 502 35.51 31.90 8.71
CA PHE A 502 35.23 30.93 9.76
C PHE A 502 34.10 29.98 9.36
N VAL A 503 34.02 28.85 10.06
CA VAL A 503 32.90 27.89 9.93
C VAL A 503 32.05 27.94 11.19
N SER A 504 30.74 28.11 11.04
CA SER A 504 29.84 28.25 12.18
C SER A 504 29.61 26.90 12.90
N ASN A 505 29.31 26.96 14.21
CA ASN A 505 29.04 25.74 14.98
C ASN A 505 27.82 24.95 14.45
N SER A 506 26.83 25.65 13.90
CA SER A 506 25.69 25.06 13.22
C SER A 506 26.10 24.27 11.98
N MET A 507 27.02 24.79 11.16
CA MET A 507 27.49 24.10 9.95
C MET A 507 28.24 22.81 10.32
N ILE A 508 29.09 22.87 11.35
CA ILE A 508 29.84 21.70 11.83
C ILE A 508 28.86 20.62 12.33
N LEU A 509 27.91 21.00 13.19
CA LEU A 509 26.94 20.04 13.73
C LEU A 509 26.03 19.47 12.63
N LEU A 510 25.62 20.28 11.65
CA LEU A 510 24.83 19.83 10.50
C LEU A 510 25.57 18.73 9.72
N ASN A 511 26.85 18.97 9.42
CA ASN A 511 27.67 17.99 8.70
C ASN A 511 27.85 16.70 9.48
N LEU A 512 28.04 16.78 10.80
CA LEU A 512 28.15 15.59 11.64
C LEU A 512 26.86 14.77 11.64
N LEU A 513 25.71 15.43 11.77
CA LEU A 513 24.40 14.76 11.76
C LEU A 513 24.06 14.16 10.39
N HIS A 514 24.31 14.89 9.30
CA HIS A 514 24.14 14.37 7.93
C HIS A 514 25.10 13.20 7.65
N ALA A 515 26.38 13.31 8.04
CA ALA A 515 27.35 12.24 7.88
C ALA A 515 26.97 10.99 8.68
N MET A 516 26.49 11.16 9.92
CA MET A 516 25.99 10.06 10.74
C MET A 516 24.86 9.31 10.03
N TYR A 517 23.88 10.02 9.45
CA TYR A 517 22.77 9.42 8.72
C TYR A 517 23.24 8.69 7.44
N VAL A 518 24.11 9.32 6.64
CA VAL A 518 24.63 8.74 5.39
C VAL A 518 25.51 7.53 5.63
N VAL A 519 26.40 7.57 6.64
CA VAL A 519 27.26 6.44 6.99
C VAL A 519 26.43 5.29 7.53
N ASP A 520 25.45 5.56 8.40
CA ASP A 520 24.53 4.55 8.93
C ASP A 520 23.70 3.88 7.83
N PHE A 521 23.28 4.64 6.81
CA PHE A 521 22.66 4.09 5.60
C PHE A 521 23.57 3.07 4.89
N PHE A 522 24.85 3.41 4.65
CA PHE A 522 25.77 2.50 3.95
C PHE A 522 26.25 1.31 4.79
N LEU A 523 26.40 1.48 6.10
CA LEU A 523 26.68 0.36 7.02
C LEU A 523 25.54 -0.67 6.99
N ASN A 524 24.30 -0.19 6.81
CA ASN A 524 23.10 -1.01 6.77
C ASN A 524 22.51 -1.15 5.36
N GLU A 525 23.31 -1.00 4.30
CA GLU A 525 22.85 -0.96 2.89
C GLU A 525 21.95 -2.16 2.53
N SER A 526 22.24 -3.34 3.08
CA SER A 526 21.43 -4.55 2.83
C SER A 526 19.98 -4.46 3.31
N TRP A 527 19.68 -3.61 4.29
CA TRP A 527 18.31 -3.34 4.75
C TRP A 527 17.53 -2.57 3.69
N TYR A 528 18.21 -1.70 2.92
CA TYR A 528 17.58 -0.89 1.89
C TYR A 528 16.96 -1.74 0.77
N LEU A 529 17.49 -2.94 0.52
CA LEU A 529 16.90 -3.88 -0.45
C LEU A 529 15.47 -4.34 -0.10
N ARG A 530 15.00 -4.07 1.12
CA ARG A 530 13.66 -4.42 1.62
C ARG A 530 12.72 -3.21 1.67
N THR A 531 13.17 -2.02 1.29
CA THR A 531 12.34 -0.82 1.29
C THR A 531 11.39 -0.82 0.10
N ILE A 532 10.38 0.03 0.18
CA ILE A 532 9.38 0.25 -0.88
C ILE A 532 10.01 0.52 -2.25
N ASP A 533 11.09 1.30 -2.28
CA ASP A 533 11.73 1.80 -3.50
C ASP A 533 12.32 0.63 -4.32
N ILE A 534 13.03 -0.29 -3.65
CA ILE A 534 13.61 -1.47 -4.31
C ILE A 534 12.59 -2.60 -4.47
N ALA A 535 11.82 -2.91 -3.43
CA ALA A 535 10.99 -4.09 -3.40
C ALA A 535 9.69 -3.95 -4.21
N HIS A 536 9.16 -2.73 -4.38
CA HIS A 536 7.77 -2.52 -4.80
C HIS A 536 7.52 -1.42 -5.83
N ASP A 537 8.25 -0.31 -5.81
CA ASP A 537 8.01 0.78 -6.76
C ASP A 537 8.75 0.52 -8.07
N HIS A 538 8.19 0.83 -9.23
CA HIS A 538 8.90 0.68 -10.50
C HIS A 538 9.93 1.83 -10.67
N PHE A 539 10.88 1.68 -11.61
CA PHE A 539 11.89 2.72 -11.86
C PHE A 539 11.48 3.61 -13.04
N GLY A 540 10.87 4.76 -12.74
CA GLY A 540 10.54 5.82 -13.69
C GLY A 540 11.05 7.20 -13.23
N PHE A 541 10.43 8.28 -13.71
CA PHE A 541 10.82 9.66 -13.35
C PHE A 541 10.92 9.87 -11.84
N TYR A 542 9.96 9.34 -11.08
CA TYR A 542 9.88 9.52 -9.64
C TYR A 542 11.19 9.14 -8.92
N LEU A 543 11.79 8.00 -9.27
CA LEU A 543 13.07 7.57 -8.72
C LEU A 543 14.26 8.11 -9.53
N ALA A 544 14.22 8.01 -10.86
CA ALA A 544 15.33 8.41 -11.72
C ALA A 544 15.70 9.89 -11.58
N TRP A 545 14.70 10.79 -11.61
CA TRP A 545 14.94 12.23 -11.39
C TRP A 545 15.06 12.55 -9.90
N GLY A 546 14.25 11.91 -9.04
CA GLY A 546 14.29 12.11 -7.59
C GLY A 546 15.68 11.88 -6.99
N ASP A 547 16.33 10.78 -7.36
CA ASP A 547 17.64 10.39 -6.80
C ASP A 547 18.78 11.28 -7.28
N ASN A 548 18.71 11.78 -8.53
CA ASN A 548 19.77 12.58 -9.14
C ASN A 548 19.61 14.09 -8.89
N VAL A 549 18.39 14.57 -8.66
CA VAL A 549 18.09 16.00 -8.58
C VAL A 549 17.41 16.35 -7.26
N TRP A 550 16.31 15.70 -6.90
CA TRP A 550 15.60 16.09 -5.68
C TRP A 550 16.47 15.87 -4.44
N LEU A 551 17.03 14.68 -4.29
CA LEU A 551 17.82 14.33 -3.11
C LEU A 551 19.05 15.27 -2.95
N PRO A 552 19.96 15.41 -3.92
CA PRO A 552 21.17 16.20 -3.72
C PRO A 552 20.91 17.68 -3.49
N PHE A 553 19.87 18.26 -4.11
CA PHE A 553 19.61 19.70 -4.05
C PHE A 553 18.66 20.09 -2.90
N MET A 554 17.72 19.23 -2.51
CA MET A 554 16.77 19.53 -1.44
C MET A 554 17.27 19.09 -0.06
N TYR A 555 18.00 17.99 0.03
CA TYR A 555 18.46 17.47 1.33
C TYR A 555 19.72 18.20 1.84
N THR A 556 20.40 18.95 0.97
CA THR A 556 21.56 19.77 1.31
C THR A 556 21.20 21.25 1.54
N LEU A 557 19.92 21.61 1.43
CA LEU A 557 19.45 22.99 1.46
C LEU A 557 19.89 23.76 2.71
N GLN A 558 19.99 23.08 3.85
CA GLN A 558 20.49 23.64 5.11
C GLN A 558 21.98 24.04 5.00
N SER A 559 22.80 23.23 4.34
CA SER A 559 24.22 23.55 4.11
C SER A 559 24.36 24.69 3.10
N VAL A 560 23.57 24.68 2.02
CA VAL A 560 23.50 25.79 1.05
C VAL A 560 23.12 27.09 1.76
N TYR A 561 22.11 27.06 2.64
CA TYR A 561 21.66 28.21 3.42
C TYR A 561 22.74 28.71 4.38
N LEU A 562 23.31 27.84 5.22
CA LEU A 562 24.33 28.22 6.20
C LEU A 562 25.60 28.75 5.54
N SER A 563 25.94 28.31 4.33
CA SER A 563 27.11 28.82 3.59
C SER A 563 27.00 30.30 3.21
N ARG A 564 25.78 30.84 3.17
CA ARG A 564 25.45 32.24 2.87
C ARG A 564 25.02 33.01 4.11
N HIS A 565 24.38 32.32 5.06
CA HIS A 565 23.88 32.86 6.32
C HIS A 565 24.53 32.13 7.49
N PRO A 566 25.77 32.48 7.88
CA PRO A 566 26.47 31.82 8.97
C PRO A 566 25.77 32.11 10.30
N ILE A 567 25.08 31.11 10.83
CA ILE A 567 24.42 31.18 12.13
C ILE A 567 25.27 30.42 13.13
N SER A 568 25.56 31.06 14.25
CA SER A 568 26.20 30.43 15.41
C SER A 568 25.19 30.37 16.54
N LEU A 569 24.76 29.16 16.89
CA LEU A 569 23.81 28.95 17.98
C LEU A 569 24.51 29.09 19.34
N SER A 570 23.74 29.50 20.35
CA SER A 570 24.17 29.42 21.73
C SER A 570 24.44 27.96 22.12
N TRP A 571 25.30 27.73 23.11
CA TRP A 571 25.69 26.38 23.53
C TRP A 571 24.49 25.51 23.95
N TRP A 572 23.46 26.11 24.57
CA TRP A 572 22.24 25.40 24.97
C TRP A 572 21.37 25.02 23.77
N ALA A 573 21.23 25.91 22.78
CA ALA A 573 20.46 25.62 21.56
C ALA A 573 21.16 24.56 20.72
N LEU A 574 22.49 24.65 20.62
CA LEU A 574 23.32 23.66 19.93
C LEU A 574 23.21 22.28 20.60
N THR A 575 23.32 22.24 21.93
CA THR A 575 23.20 20.99 22.71
C THR A 575 21.79 20.40 22.60
N GLY A 576 20.75 21.23 22.72
CA GLY A 576 19.36 20.78 22.53
C GLY A 576 19.12 20.20 21.15
N THR A 577 19.65 20.84 20.10
CA THR A 577 19.52 20.36 18.72
C THR A 577 20.28 19.05 18.49
N LEU A 578 21.49 18.92 19.05
CA LEU A 578 22.26 17.67 19.05
C LEU A 578 21.49 16.54 19.74
N LEU A 579 20.90 16.80 20.91
CA LEU A 579 20.11 15.81 21.65
C LEU A 579 18.86 15.37 20.85
N ILE A 580 18.19 16.28 20.15
CA ILE A 580 17.07 15.95 19.26
C ILE A 580 17.55 15.04 18.12
N GLY A 581 18.66 15.37 17.46
CA GLY A 581 19.23 14.56 16.38
C GLY A 581 19.68 13.17 16.85
N LEU A 582 20.40 13.08 17.98
CA LEU A 582 20.81 11.80 18.55
C LEU A 582 19.62 10.94 19.00
N SER A 583 18.58 11.57 19.56
CA SER A 583 17.34 10.88 19.93
C SER A 583 16.61 10.36 18.69
N GLY A 584 16.54 11.16 17.62
CA GLY A 584 15.96 10.76 16.34
C GLY A 584 16.67 9.55 15.74
N TYR A 585 18.00 9.60 15.68
CA TYR A 585 18.85 8.48 15.26
C TYR A 585 18.62 7.22 16.11
N PHE A 586 18.68 7.36 17.43
CA PHE A 586 18.48 6.24 18.35
C PHE A 586 17.11 5.59 18.17
N ILE A 587 16.03 6.38 18.10
CA ILE A 587 14.67 5.89 17.89
C ILE A 587 14.58 5.16 16.54
N PHE A 588 15.02 5.79 15.45
CA PHE A 588 14.98 5.20 14.11
C PHE A 588 15.67 3.83 14.07
N ARG A 589 16.89 3.75 14.60
CA ARG A 589 17.69 2.52 14.60
C ARG A 589 17.13 1.48 15.56
N SER A 590 16.70 1.88 16.75
CA SER A 590 16.11 0.99 17.77
C SER A 590 14.81 0.33 17.28
N VAL A 591 13.91 1.09 16.65
CA VAL A 591 12.64 0.57 16.11
C VAL A 591 12.89 -0.46 15.01
N ASN A 592 13.80 -0.15 14.08
CA ASN A 592 14.14 -1.06 12.99
C ASN A 592 14.88 -2.31 13.48
N HIS A 593 15.83 -2.16 14.40
CA HIS A 593 16.52 -3.28 15.02
C HIS A 593 15.55 -4.20 15.75
N GLN A 594 14.58 -3.66 16.50
CA GLN A 594 13.57 -4.44 17.21
C GLN A 594 12.74 -5.34 16.27
N LYS A 595 12.40 -4.84 15.06
CA LYS A 595 11.70 -5.64 14.04
C LYS A 595 12.56 -6.80 13.54
N ASP A 596 13.83 -6.55 13.25
CA ASP A 596 14.74 -7.58 12.73
C ASP A 596 15.12 -8.61 13.80
N TYR A 597 15.36 -8.16 15.03
CA TYR A 597 15.57 -9.00 16.20
C TYR A 597 14.37 -9.93 16.42
N PHE A 598 13.14 -9.38 16.44
CA PHE A 598 11.92 -10.17 16.59
C PHE A 598 11.77 -11.22 15.49
N ARG A 599 11.92 -10.83 14.22
CA ARG A 599 11.80 -11.76 13.09
C ARG A 599 12.84 -12.88 13.14
N THR A 600 14.06 -12.59 13.59
CA THR A 600 15.13 -13.57 13.71
C THR A 600 14.89 -14.50 14.90
N ALA A 601 14.47 -13.97 16.05
CA ALA A 601 14.12 -14.75 17.24
C ALA A 601 12.95 -15.71 16.96
N MET A 602 11.90 -15.25 16.29
CA MET A 602 10.76 -16.10 15.94
C MET A 602 11.13 -17.24 15.00
N LYS A 603 12.08 -17.04 14.08
CA LYS A 603 12.56 -18.09 13.17
C LYS A 603 13.45 -19.14 13.85
N THR A 604 14.21 -18.73 14.86
CA THR A 604 15.24 -19.58 15.50
C THR A 604 14.71 -20.30 16.74
N THR A 605 13.97 -19.59 17.59
CA THR A 605 13.55 -20.09 18.92
C THR A 605 12.04 -20.12 19.10
N GLY A 606 11.27 -19.46 18.22
CA GLY A 606 9.81 -19.37 18.32
C GLY A 606 9.29 -18.52 19.49
N LYS A 607 10.18 -17.93 20.29
CA LYS A 607 9.85 -17.06 21.43
C LYS A 607 10.71 -15.80 21.37
N CYS A 608 10.15 -14.67 21.76
CA CYS A 608 10.89 -13.41 21.81
C CYS A 608 10.44 -12.59 23.03
N VAL A 609 11.39 -11.94 23.69
CA VAL A 609 11.14 -11.02 24.81
C VAL A 609 11.49 -9.62 24.34
N ILE A 610 10.56 -8.68 24.54
CA ILE A 610 10.70 -7.27 24.19
C ILE A 610 10.40 -6.44 25.43
N TRP A 611 11.35 -5.60 25.83
CA TRP A 611 11.26 -4.76 27.04
C TRP A 611 10.86 -5.55 28.30
N GLY A 612 11.52 -6.70 28.52
CA GLY A 612 11.31 -7.55 29.70
C GLY A 612 10.01 -8.35 29.71
N LYS A 613 9.15 -8.24 28.68
CA LYS A 613 7.89 -9.00 28.57
C LYS A 613 7.88 -9.88 27.32
N PRO A 614 7.15 -11.01 27.30
CA PRO A 614 6.99 -11.81 26.10
C PRO A 614 6.34 -10.97 24.99
N ALA A 615 6.91 -11.06 23.78
CA ALA A 615 6.48 -10.27 22.64
C ALA A 615 5.03 -10.60 22.26
N LYS A 616 4.20 -9.56 22.10
CA LYS A 616 2.83 -9.71 21.57
C LYS A 616 2.90 -9.63 20.06
N TYR A 617 2.31 -10.59 19.37
CA TYR A 617 2.29 -10.62 17.91
C TYR A 617 1.04 -11.31 17.36
N ILE A 618 0.77 -11.08 16.07
CA ILE A 618 -0.29 -11.75 15.32
C ILE A 618 0.38 -12.62 14.23
N LEU A 619 -0.01 -13.89 14.17
CA LEU A 619 0.40 -14.79 13.08
C LEU A 619 -0.55 -14.58 11.90
N ALA A 620 -0.03 -13.95 10.83
CA ALA A 620 -0.81 -13.62 9.65
C ALA A 620 -0.44 -14.57 8.49
N PRO A 621 -1.37 -15.43 8.02
CA PRO A 621 -1.19 -16.16 6.78
C PRO A 621 -1.29 -15.19 5.60
N TYR A 622 -0.45 -15.41 4.58
CA TYR A 622 -0.52 -14.70 3.30
C TYR A 622 -0.16 -15.66 2.17
N SER A 623 -0.83 -15.53 1.02
CA SER A 623 -0.52 -16.32 -0.17
C SER A 623 0.47 -15.57 -1.05
N THR A 624 1.49 -16.26 -1.56
CA THR A 624 2.34 -15.74 -2.64
C THR A 624 1.75 -16.08 -4.01
N THR A 625 2.28 -15.44 -5.06
CA THR A 625 1.93 -15.72 -6.46
C THR A 625 2.07 -17.20 -6.83
N ASP A 626 2.98 -17.93 -6.17
CA ASP A 626 3.18 -19.37 -6.32
C ASP A 626 2.14 -20.25 -5.58
N ALA A 627 1.00 -19.68 -5.13
CA ALA A 627 -0.07 -20.36 -4.37
C ALA A 627 0.34 -20.98 -3.01
N ASP A 628 1.62 -20.92 -2.62
CA ASP A 628 2.07 -21.32 -1.29
C ASP A 628 1.52 -20.39 -0.18
N LYS A 629 0.87 -21.00 0.82
CA LYS A 629 0.50 -20.31 2.07
C LYS A 629 1.74 -20.10 2.93
N LYS A 630 2.18 -18.86 3.06
CA LYS A 630 3.28 -18.45 3.95
C LYS A 630 2.72 -17.76 5.19
N TYR A 631 3.48 -17.79 6.28
CA TYR A 631 3.10 -17.16 7.53
C TYR A 631 4.07 -16.01 7.86
N SER A 632 3.53 -14.88 8.30
CA SER A 632 4.29 -13.72 8.76
C SER A 632 3.89 -13.36 10.19
N TYR A 633 4.85 -12.92 10.98
CA TYR A 633 4.61 -12.46 12.36
C TYR A 633 4.53 -10.93 12.37
N LEU A 634 3.37 -10.40 12.77
CA LEU A 634 3.13 -8.96 12.96
C LEU A 634 3.39 -8.60 14.42
N LEU A 635 4.44 -7.84 14.69
CA LEU A 635 4.84 -7.45 16.04
C LEU A 635 3.97 -6.32 16.58
N ALA A 636 3.31 -6.52 17.72
CA ALA A 636 2.41 -5.56 18.39
C ALA A 636 2.87 -5.22 19.82
N SER A 637 4.18 -5.20 20.06
CA SER A 637 4.81 -4.83 21.34
C SER A 637 6.10 -4.05 21.13
N GLY A 638 6.57 -3.35 22.16
CA GLY A 638 7.71 -2.44 22.04
C GLY A 638 7.31 -1.19 21.25
N TRP A 639 8.22 -0.68 20.42
CA TRP A 639 7.96 0.47 19.56
C TRP A 639 6.80 0.22 18.58
N TRP A 640 6.74 -0.97 18.00
CA TRP A 640 5.67 -1.40 17.08
C TRP A 640 4.33 -1.62 17.78
N GLY A 641 4.31 -1.64 19.13
CA GLY A 641 3.07 -1.60 19.92
C GLY A 641 2.59 -0.19 20.23
N LEU A 642 3.46 0.83 20.15
CA LEU A 642 3.11 2.24 20.40
C LEU A 642 2.48 2.88 19.16
N SER A 643 3.12 2.70 18.00
CA SER A 643 2.55 3.09 16.71
C SER A 643 3.08 2.18 15.61
N ARG A 644 2.33 2.11 14.50
CA ARG A 644 2.66 1.23 13.36
C ARG A 644 3.96 1.64 12.67
N HIS A 645 4.35 2.91 12.75
CA HIS A 645 5.56 3.45 12.13
C HIS A 645 6.32 4.40 13.07
N PHE A 646 6.63 3.94 14.28
CA PHE A 646 7.40 4.76 15.23
C PHE A 646 8.82 5.11 14.72
N ASN A 647 9.35 4.34 13.76
CA ASN A 647 10.59 4.67 13.08
C ASN A 647 10.51 6.01 12.33
N TYR A 648 9.33 6.38 11.80
CA TYR A 648 9.13 7.66 11.11
C TYR A 648 9.20 8.85 12.08
N VAL A 649 8.90 8.65 13.37
CA VAL A 649 9.13 9.70 14.39
C VAL A 649 10.63 9.99 14.50
N GLY A 650 11.48 8.96 14.48
CA GLY A 650 12.94 9.12 14.48
C GLY A 650 13.44 9.92 13.26
N ASP A 651 12.92 9.61 12.07
CA ASP A 651 13.24 10.35 10.85
C ASP A 651 12.79 11.83 10.91
N LEU A 652 11.61 12.10 11.46
CA LEU A 652 11.10 13.47 11.63
C LEU A 652 11.94 14.27 12.64
N LEU A 653 12.37 13.64 13.74
CA LEU A 653 13.25 14.29 14.72
C LEU A 653 14.62 14.63 14.11
N ASN A 654 15.17 13.73 13.31
CA ASN A 654 16.39 14.00 12.54
C ASN A 654 16.20 15.18 11.60
N ALA A 655 15.15 15.15 10.77
CA ALA A 655 14.87 16.23 9.84
C ALA A 655 14.65 17.58 10.53
N LEU A 656 13.95 17.59 11.68
CA LEU A 656 13.77 18.78 12.50
C LEU A 656 15.11 19.29 13.03
N SER A 657 15.98 18.41 13.54
CA SER A 657 17.29 18.81 14.04
C SER A 657 18.14 19.52 12.99
N TYR A 658 18.08 19.09 11.72
CA TYR A 658 18.83 19.72 10.64
C TYR A 658 18.32 21.14 10.37
N CYS A 659 17.00 21.32 10.37
CA CYS A 659 16.37 22.62 10.12
C CYS A 659 16.62 23.62 11.28
N LEU A 660 16.61 23.16 12.53
CA LEU A 660 16.83 24.02 13.71
C LEU A 660 18.22 24.68 13.72
N LEU A 661 19.22 24.04 13.10
CA LEU A 661 20.57 24.61 12.97
C LEU A 661 20.61 25.89 12.12
N CYS A 662 19.60 26.09 11.27
CA CYS A 662 19.45 27.25 10.40
C CYS A 662 18.73 28.43 11.07
N GLY A 663 18.43 28.36 12.38
CA GLY A 663 17.68 29.39 13.09
C GLY A 663 16.26 29.56 12.54
N PHE A 664 15.63 30.72 12.78
CA PHE A 664 14.22 30.97 12.42
C PHE A 664 14.03 32.14 11.45
N GLY A 665 15.12 32.66 10.85
CA GLY A 665 15.05 33.83 9.96
C GLY A 665 14.38 33.56 8.62
N HIS A 666 14.44 32.31 8.13
CA HIS A 666 13.90 31.93 6.83
C HIS A 666 13.13 30.62 6.90
N VAL A 667 12.04 30.52 6.13
CA VAL A 667 11.22 29.30 6.01
C VAL A 667 11.89 28.26 5.09
N LEU A 668 12.74 28.69 4.16
CA LEU A 668 13.34 27.84 3.14
C LEU A 668 14.03 26.57 3.71
N PRO A 669 14.89 26.63 4.75
CA PRO A 669 15.51 25.44 5.33
C PRO A 669 14.52 24.47 5.96
N TYR A 670 13.35 24.95 6.42
CA TYR A 670 12.29 24.14 7.01
C TYR A 670 11.44 23.41 5.97
N PHE A 671 11.63 23.70 4.68
CA PHE A 671 11.01 22.91 3.63
C PHE A 671 11.31 21.42 3.77
N TYR A 672 12.53 21.07 4.21
CA TYR A 672 12.93 19.67 4.37
C TYR A 672 12.05 18.90 5.35
N ILE A 673 11.79 19.44 6.55
CA ILE A 673 10.92 18.78 7.53
C ILE A 673 9.46 18.72 7.06
N ILE A 674 8.98 19.76 6.37
CA ILE A 674 7.63 19.79 5.79
C ILE A 674 7.49 18.70 4.72
N PHE A 675 8.46 18.61 3.83
CA PHE A 675 8.52 17.58 2.79
C PHE A 675 8.59 16.17 3.42
N MET A 676 9.47 15.96 4.40
CA MET A 676 9.59 14.66 5.09
C MET A 676 8.29 14.27 5.79
N LEU A 677 7.57 15.20 6.41
CA LEU A 677 6.27 14.93 7.02
C LEU A 677 5.25 14.46 5.99
N ILE A 678 5.12 15.17 4.87
CA ILE A 678 4.20 14.80 3.78
C ILE A 678 4.58 13.43 3.20
N LEU A 679 5.86 13.21 2.94
CA LEU A 679 6.39 11.96 2.39
C LEU A 679 6.08 10.77 3.31
N LEU A 680 6.35 10.90 4.62
CA LEU A 680 6.17 9.83 5.59
C LEU A 680 4.70 9.55 5.87
N ILE A 681 3.83 10.56 5.89
CA ILE A 681 2.38 10.39 5.97
C ILE A 681 1.89 9.62 4.74
N HIS A 682 2.24 10.06 3.54
CA HIS A 682 1.86 9.39 2.29
C HIS A 682 2.36 7.94 2.27
N ARG A 683 3.61 7.72 2.67
CA ARG A 683 4.22 6.39 2.77
C ARG A 683 3.49 5.49 3.78
N SER A 684 3.03 6.04 4.90
CA SER A 684 2.25 5.29 5.90
C SER A 684 0.92 4.80 5.34
N PHE A 685 0.23 5.60 4.52
CA PHE A 685 -1.01 5.18 3.88
C PHE A 685 -0.78 4.09 2.84
N ARG A 686 0.26 4.24 2.01
CA ARG A 686 0.63 3.23 1.00
C ARG A 686 0.98 1.89 1.66
N ASP A 687 1.75 1.91 2.75
CA ASP A 687 2.12 0.68 3.46
C ASP A 687 0.93 0.01 4.13
N ASP A 688 0.03 0.81 4.73
CA ASP A 688 -1.22 0.31 5.34
C ASP A 688 -2.07 -0.47 4.34
N VAL A 689 -2.19 0.04 3.13
CA VAL A 689 -3.03 -0.53 2.07
C VAL A 689 -2.43 -1.84 1.59
N ARG A 690 -1.12 -1.86 1.39
CA ARG A 690 -0.39 -3.07 1.02
C ARG A 690 -0.48 -4.14 2.10
N CYS A 691 -0.32 -3.75 3.37
CA CYS A 691 -0.46 -4.67 4.48
C CYS A 691 -1.90 -5.18 4.60
N ARG A 692 -2.90 -4.36 4.28
CA ARG A 692 -4.31 -4.76 4.24
C ARG A 692 -4.58 -5.74 3.09
N GLN A 693 -4.03 -5.51 1.89
CA GLN A 693 -4.11 -6.44 0.75
C GLN A 693 -3.40 -7.77 1.04
N LYS A 694 -2.24 -7.71 1.70
CA LYS A 694 -1.42 -8.90 1.99
C LYS A 694 -1.93 -9.75 3.15
N TYR A 695 -2.36 -9.12 4.25
CA TYR A 695 -2.69 -9.82 5.50
C TYR A 695 -4.19 -9.80 5.83
N GLY A 696 -5.02 -9.07 5.07
CA GLY A 696 -6.47 -9.04 5.21
C GLY A 696 -6.93 -8.75 6.63
N VAL A 697 -7.77 -9.64 7.17
CA VAL A 697 -8.36 -9.53 8.52
C VAL A 697 -7.30 -9.47 9.62
N CYS A 698 -6.15 -10.12 9.45
CA CYS A 698 -5.06 -10.06 10.43
C CYS A 698 -4.47 -8.65 10.53
N TRP A 699 -4.45 -7.89 9.43
CA TRP A 699 -4.05 -6.48 9.46
C TRP A 699 -5.07 -5.61 10.17
N SER A 700 -6.37 -5.83 9.95
CA SER A 700 -7.42 -5.12 10.66
C SER A 700 -7.32 -5.32 12.18
N ARG A 701 -7.07 -6.56 12.63
CA ARG A 701 -6.82 -6.86 14.04
C ARG A 701 -5.55 -6.19 14.56
N TYR A 702 -4.50 -6.15 13.76
CA TYR A 702 -3.26 -5.44 14.11
C TYR A 702 -3.52 -3.93 14.30
N CYS A 703 -4.30 -3.32 13.41
CA CYS A 703 -4.68 -1.90 13.50
C CYS A 703 -5.56 -1.60 14.72
N GLN A 704 -6.38 -2.55 15.19
CA GLN A 704 -7.13 -2.41 16.44
C GLN A 704 -6.21 -2.45 17.67
N MET A 705 -5.16 -3.28 17.64
CA MET A 705 -4.17 -3.33 18.73
C MET A 705 -3.25 -2.11 18.76
N VAL A 706 -2.90 -1.59 17.58
CA VAL A 706 -1.97 -0.47 17.41
C VAL A 706 -2.66 0.60 16.53
N PRO A 707 -3.55 1.44 17.12
CA PRO A 707 -4.39 2.35 16.35
C PRO A 707 -3.59 3.47 15.67
N TYR A 708 -2.53 3.95 16.33
CA TYR A 708 -1.74 5.08 15.85
C TYR A 708 -0.82 4.70 14.69
N ARG A 709 -0.73 5.58 13.68
CA ARG A 709 0.11 5.38 12.50
C ARG A 709 1.55 5.78 12.78
N ILE A 710 1.79 7.01 13.20
CA ILE A 710 3.14 7.57 13.36
C ILE A 710 3.32 8.07 14.79
N VAL A 711 2.56 9.08 15.21
CA VAL A 711 2.69 9.73 16.51
C VAL A 711 1.59 9.23 17.43
N PRO A 712 1.91 8.46 18.48
CA PRO A 712 0.91 7.99 19.43
C PRO A 712 0.06 9.13 19.97
N TYR A 713 -1.24 8.89 20.14
CA TYR A 713 -2.23 9.85 20.63
C TYR A 713 -2.53 11.06 19.72
N VAL A 714 -1.86 11.17 18.56
CA VAL A 714 -2.08 12.27 17.59
C VAL A 714 -2.53 11.74 16.23
N PHE A 715 -1.78 10.79 15.64
CA PHE A 715 -1.99 10.26 14.29
C PHE A 715 -1.47 8.84 14.17
#